data_AF-A0A2I0TWB2-F1
#
_entry.id   AF-A0A2I0TWB2-F1
#
_cell.length_a   1.000
_cell.length_b   1.000
_cell.length_c   1.000
_cell.angle_alpha   90.00
_cell.angle_beta   90.00
_cell.angle_gamma   90.00
#
_symmetry.space_group_name_H-M   'P 1'
#
loop_
_entity.id
_entity.type
_entity.pdbx_description
1 polymer ?
#
loop_
_entity_poly.entity_id
_entity_poly.type
_entity_poly.pdbx_seq_one_letter_code
_entity_poly.pdbx_strand_id
1 'polypeptide(L)'
;MAGSPEAAEEAEAPGREPPAGGAARSGKRAAPSGPGALQPTKLSRAELYKPPTSEELSQLKETEDLFHSSLLRLQIEELLKEVTLKETKKKKIDTFLHEINSLLSTIPETSETELTDQAWLPKGVKVPFLQVPFSVKGKFRFVPPAELKVVGSYLLGTCIKPEINVDVAVTMPREIFQDKDNLNQRYHRKRALYLAHIAQHFSKEKLFGSVKFAYMNSNHLKPILLLRPQGKDEKMVTVRIHACPAPGLFKPSRFYPNKNNVRTAWFMEQNTPKEGATEPPTPHYNNSILCDTVLLSHLHFLSSAATDFPGMKDGLALLKVWLNQRQLSKGLGLFSGFSVSMLVAYLLMTCKIIKMMSGYQVLRSTLQFLATTDLSVTGISLAKDMDSSLPVLDDFHQAFEVVFVDPSGLVNLCADMTASKYHQVQFEAKRSMEILDDRMVDGFQALLMTAKPMLRAFDHVFHLKHVSKLQGTCKKMQLLNELMDWGGNYMAVALPFVVSLLACGLARRALLVPHFLPQIPEWPIDAEPPKHKDVGPLMFGLLFDPEFAASTLEKGPQADHPEALDFRTFWGEKSELRRFQDGSICEAVVWEADTICQKRLIPEQIVRHLLKLHADIPESSICYTGALLESVIRTGQEASGTGEEAMVSVICSYDDLSRKLWNLKELPLTVTAVQGVHPALRYTDVFPPIPMKPIYSSHTRMRTKNLLLPSEEKPCPAYIAPLKIICHMEGSGQWPQDKEAIKRIKAAFHLQLAELLQQQHQLVCRPAVTHTDVYKDGYVFRLQVAYHREPLILKEVVTPEGMLKYQDTEESRQLELETLHLPYLTSSLHGLQQQHPVFGSTCRLAKRWVSAQLLSDSISEECVDLLVAFLFLHPAPFTPPSSPQVGFLRFLDLLATFDWKNNPLIVNLNTGLTDSDCTEIKNKFVAARSRLPVMFIATPKDQWSSMWTQERPSAQILQRLLVLASESLRTLEEQLMDPLHSQDVKMVFRPPLDFYDVLIHLNPNQIPRHLESVDRPLKSFSRGVVKNSTAVKILFPVVDYDPVQCYLQELRDAFSDLALFFYDKHGGEVIAVLWKPLSFQPQPFKVSNVKGRMVTTLNNELVCVPNVEAILEDFEILGEGLVKSVEARTEKWTI
;
A
#
# COMPACT_ATOMS: atom_id res chain seq x y z
N MET A 1 52.88 -23.53 27.63
CA MET A 1 53.79 -23.29 28.76
C MET A 1 52.99 -22.46 29.75
N ALA A 2 52.47 -23.05 30.83
CA ALA A 2 53.18 -23.32 32.09
C ALA A 2 53.53 -22.01 32.83
N GLY A 3 53.03 -21.74 34.05
CA GLY A 3 52.10 -22.51 34.88
C GLY A 3 51.69 -21.74 36.16
N SER A 4 50.80 -22.35 36.96
CA SER A 4 50.49 -21.99 38.37
C SER A 4 51.64 -22.46 39.31
N PRO A 5 51.57 -22.39 40.67
CA PRO A 5 50.51 -21.93 41.58
C PRO A 5 51.02 -21.12 42.83
N GLU A 6 50.28 -21.21 43.95
CA GLU A 6 50.61 -20.89 45.37
C GLU A 6 50.29 -19.47 45.91
N ALA A 7 49.98 -19.27 47.21
CA ALA A 7 49.10 -19.94 48.21
C ALA A 7 49.21 -19.20 49.57
N ALA A 8 48.29 -19.46 50.51
CA ALA A 8 48.32 -19.08 51.95
C ALA A 8 48.25 -17.57 52.31
N GLU A 9 47.84 -17.13 53.51
CA GLU A 9 46.77 -17.53 54.47
C GLU A 9 46.70 -16.44 55.58
N GLU A 10 45.54 -16.27 56.25
CA GLU A 10 45.35 -15.80 57.66
C GLU A 10 45.98 -14.46 58.17
N ALA A 11 45.51 -13.76 59.22
CA ALA A 11 44.36 -13.90 60.14
C ALA A 11 43.91 -12.52 60.74
N GLU A 12 42.93 -12.58 61.63
CA GLU A 12 42.05 -11.56 62.23
C GLU A 12 42.66 -10.42 63.08
N ALA A 13 42.08 -9.20 62.96
CA ALA A 13 41.44 -8.33 63.99
C ALA A 13 42.09 -8.10 65.40
N PRO A 14 41.47 -7.38 66.39
CA PRO A 14 40.31 -6.46 66.41
C PRO A 14 40.53 -5.12 67.20
N GLY A 15 39.46 -4.30 67.34
CA GLY A 15 39.32 -3.21 68.35
C GLY A 15 39.09 -1.80 67.76
N ARG A 16 37.88 -1.19 67.87
CA ARG A 16 37.34 -0.35 68.98
C ARG A 16 38.22 0.87 69.35
N GLU A 17 37.73 2.10 69.52
CA GLU A 17 36.38 2.71 69.52
C GLU A 17 36.51 4.24 69.24
N PRO A 18 35.41 5.00 68.97
CA PRO A 18 35.44 6.45 68.65
C PRO A 18 35.31 7.31 69.96
N PRO A 19 35.36 8.68 69.97
CA PRO A 19 34.17 9.47 69.57
C PRO A 19 34.35 10.98 69.17
N ALA A 20 33.25 11.53 68.63
CA ALA A 20 32.64 12.86 68.89
C ALA A 20 33.34 14.22 68.63
N GLY A 21 32.57 15.11 67.97
CA GLY A 21 32.57 16.58 68.13
C GLY A 21 33.46 17.37 67.15
N GLY A 22 33.03 18.50 66.57
CA GLY A 22 31.73 19.19 66.59
C GLY A 22 31.87 20.68 66.23
N ALA A 23 30.82 21.29 65.65
CA ALA A 23 30.67 22.75 65.39
C ALA A 23 31.68 23.42 64.39
N ALA A 24 31.42 24.62 63.81
CA ALA A 24 30.17 25.23 63.34
C ALA A 24 30.45 26.44 62.38
N ARG A 25 29.58 26.59 61.36
CA ARG A 25 29.14 27.85 60.67
C ARG A 25 30.10 29.05 60.48
N SER A 26 30.41 29.37 59.21
CA SER A 26 30.09 30.64 58.50
C SER A 26 30.61 30.55 57.03
N GLY A 27 30.19 31.31 56.01
CA GLY A 27 29.06 32.25 55.85
C GLY A 27 29.26 33.22 54.66
N LYS A 28 28.31 33.29 53.70
CA LYS A 28 28.21 34.20 52.50
C LYS A 28 29.10 33.79 51.29
N ARG A 29 28.52 33.47 50.12
CA ARG A 29 28.07 34.32 48.97
C ARG A 29 29.22 35.10 48.31
N ALA A 30 29.48 35.08 47.00
CA ALA A 30 28.81 34.46 45.83
C ALA A 30 29.90 33.91 44.85
N ALA A 31 29.70 33.53 43.57
CA ALA A 31 28.62 33.62 42.58
C ALA A 31 28.73 32.43 41.55
N PRO A 32 27.80 32.23 40.58
CA PRO A 32 27.75 30.99 39.80
C PRO A 32 28.56 31.02 38.49
N SER A 33 29.35 29.97 38.25
CA SER A 33 29.87 29.59 36.94
C SER A 33 29.09 28.36 36.41
N GLY A 34 28.97 28.25 35.08
CA GLY A 34 28.05 27.33 34.39
C GLY A 34 28.42 25.83 34.45
N PRO A 35 27.70 24.97 33.70
CA PRO A 35 27.80 23.52 33.80
C PRO A 35 29.18 23.01 33.35
N GLY A 36 30.04 22.74 34.33
CA GLY A 36 31.33 22.06 34.13
C GLY A 36 31.17 20.56 33.95
N ALA A 37 32.06 19.97 33.16
CA ALA A 37 32.06 18.54 32.81
C ALA A 37 32.06 17.60 34.04
N LEU A 38 31.38 16.46 33.88
CA LEU A 38 31.43 15.34 34.83
C LEU A 38 32.87 14.85 34.99
N GLN A 39 33.41 14.90 36.21
CA GLN A 39 34.65 14.20 36.53
C GLN A 39 34.40 12.69 36.61
N PRO A 40 35.29 11.83 36.06
CA PRO A 40 35.14 10.39 36.17
C PRO A 40 35.32 9.94 37.62
N THR A 41 34.37 9.18 38.13
CA THR A 41 34.46 8.53 39.43
C THR A 41 35.60 7.50 39.44
N LYS A 42 36.45 7.54 40.47
CA LYS A 42 37.51 6.54 40.66
C LYS A 42 36.90 5.23 41.14
N LEU A 43 36.55 4.35 40.20
CA LEU A 43 36.15 2.98 40.48
C LEU A 43 37.30 2.15 41.04
N SER A 44 37.01 1.26 41.98
CA SER A 44 37.96 0.31 42.54
C SER A 44 38.31 -0.80 41.55
N ARG A 45 39.45 -1.48 41.76
CA ARG A 45 39.88 -2.60 40.91
C ARG A 45 38.92 -3.80 40.94
N ALA A 46 38.03 -3.90 41.93
CA ALA A 46 37.00 -4.93 41.98
C ALA A 46 35.73 -4.56 41.16
N GLU A 47 35.41 -3.27 41.05
CA GLU A 47 34.27 -2.79 40.25
C GLU A 47 34.57 -2.85 38.74
N LEU A 48 35.83 -2.61 38.35
CA LEU A 48 36.31 -2.66 36.96
C LEU A 48 36.20 -4.02 36.26
N TYR A 49 36.04 -5.12 37.01
CA TYR A 49 35.88 -6.48 36.46
C TYR A 49 34.55 -7.14 36.86
N LYS A 50 33.60 -6.36 37.40
CA LYS A 50 32.27 -6.86 37.71
C LYS A 50 31.50 -7.06 36.38
N PRO A 51 30.80 -8.18 36.17
CA PRO A 51 29.92 -8.31 35.01
C PRO A 51 28.86 -7.20 35.07
N PRO A 52 28.57 -6.51 33.95
CA PRO A 52 27.65 -5.39 33.95
C PRO A 52 26.26 -5.82 34.39
N THR A 53 25.65 -5.04 35.26
CA THR A 53 24.30 -5.28 35.77
C THR A 53 23.26 -5.17 34.66
N SER A 54 22.05 -5.70 34.88
CA SER A 54 20.95 -5.55 33.93
C SER A 54 20.58 -4.09 33.67
N GLU A 55 20.76 -3.22 34.66
CA GLU A 55 20.53 -1.78 34.52
C GLU A 55 21.65 -1.12 33.70
N GLU A 56 22.92 -1.45 33.93
CA GLU A 56 24.04 -0.97 33.10
C GLU A 56 23.97 -1.49 31.66
N LEU A 57 23.54 -2.74 31.43
CA LEU A 57 23.30 -3.28 30.08
C LEU A 57 22.11 -2.62 29.38
N SER A 58 21.04 -2.28 30.12
CA SER A 58 19.92 -1.49 29.58
C SER A 58 20.36 -0.07 29.25
N GLN A 59 21.11 0.58 30.14
CA GLN A 59 21.66 1.91 29.93
C GLN A 59 22.66 1.94 28.77
N LEU A 60 23.52 0.92 28.60
CA LEU A 60 24.46 0.84 27.47
C LEU A 60 23.71 0.74 26.14
N LYS A 61 22.68 -0.10 26.04
CA LYS A 61 21.80 -0.16 24.85
C LYS A 61 21.04 1.15 24.61
N GLU A 62 20.46 1.73 25.67
CA GLU A 62 19.80 3.04 25.59
C GLU A 62 20.77 4.17 25.20
N THR A 63 22.06 4.04 25.55
CA THR A 63 23.13 5.00 25.20
C THR A 63 23.56 4.86 23.75
N GLU A 64 23.58 3.65 23.21
CA GLU A 64 23.88 3.38 21.79
C GLU A 64 22.79 3.93 20.86
N ASP A 65 21.52 3.89 21.30
CA ASP A 65 20.36 4.40 20.54
C ASP A 65 19.83 5.77 21.05
N LEU A 66 20.58 6.51 21.88
CA LEU A 66 20.11 7.66 22.70
C LEU A 66 19.30 8.72 21.93
N PHE A 67 19.72 9.08 20.72
CA PHE A 67 19.06 10.12 19.92
C PHE A 67 17.72 9.65 19.33
N HIS A 68 17.68 8.44 18.75
CA HIS A 68 16.43 7.84 18.27
C HIS A 68 15.50 7.53 19.44
N SER A 69 16.02 6.96 20.54
CA SER A 69 15.27 6.60 21.74
C SER A 69 14.59 7.80 22.39
N SER A 70 15.27 8.96 22.49
CA SER A 70 14.71 10.17 23.08
C SER A 70 13.65 10.85 22.19
N LEU A 71 13.86 10.94 20.87
CA LEU A 71 12.84 11.46 19.95
C LEU A 71 11.62 10.53 19.88
N LEU A 72 11.84 9.22 19.71
CA LEU A 72 10.79 8.20 19.67
C LEU A 72 9.96 8.22 20.96
N ARG A 73 10.61 8.40 22.12
CA ARG A 73 9.92 8.57 23.39
C ARG A 73 9.01 9.80 23.41
N LEU A 74 9.47 10.95 22.93
CA LEU A 74 8.64 12.16 22.85
C LEU A 74 7.43 11.97 21.92
N GLN A 75 7.64 11.38 20.75
CA GLN A 75 6.58 11.03 19.80
C GLN A 75 5.55 10.06 20.41
N ILE A 76 6.01 9.05 21.15
CA ILE A 76 5.15 8.11 21.87
C ILE A 76 4.38 8.81 23.00
N GLU A 77 5.03 9.65 23.80
CA GLU A 77 4.37 10.42 24.86
C GLU A 77 3.31 11.40 24.32
N GLU A 78 3.52 11.97 23.13
CA GLU A 78 2.54 12.81 22.43
C GLU A 78 1.38 11.99 21.87
N LEU A 79 1.66 10.90 21.15
CA LEU A 79 0.64 9.97 20.65
C LEU A 79 -0.25 9.45 21.78
N LEU A 80 0.34 9.05 22.91
CA LEU A 80 -0.42 8.59 24.08
C LEU A 80 -1.35 9.68 24.62
N LYS A 81 -0.92 10.95 24.70
CA LYS A 81 -1.80 12.08 25.09
C LYS A 81 -2.97 12.25 24.12
N GLU A 82 -2.74 12.04 22.81
CA GLU A 82 -3.79 12.17 21.80
C GLU A 82 -4.71 10.95 21.68
N VAL A 83 -4.25 9.71 21.87
CA VAL A 83 -5.15 8.54 21.77
C VAL A 83 -5.89 8.24 23.07
N THR A 84 -5.35 8.58 24.24
CA THR A 84 -5.97 8.26 25.54
C THR A 84 -7.19 9.13 25.89
N LEU A 85 -8.02 8.62 26.79
CA LEU A 85 -9.28 9.26 27.17
C LEU A 85 -9.07 10.32 28.26
N LYS A 86 -9.51 11.57 28.00
CA LYS A 86 -9.38 12.69 28.94
C LYS A 86 -10.34 12.51 30.13
N GLU A 87 -9.87 12.79 31.35
CA GLU A 87 -10.63 12.59 32.61
C GLU A 87 -11.98 13.31 32.65
N THR A 88 -12.11 14.47 31.98
CA THR A 88 -13.38 15.18 31.85
C THR A 88 -14.44 14.42 31.04
N LYS A 89 -14.01 13.66 30.02
CA LYS A 89 -14.92 12.76 29.27
C LYS A 89 -15.26 11.52 30.10
N LYS A 90 -14.30 10.99 30.86
CA LYS A 90 -14.50 9.83 31.74
C LYS A 90 -15.65 10.08 32.73
N LYS A 91 -15.63 11.22 33.44
CA LYS A 91 -16.70 11.61 34.36
C LYS A 91 -18.09 11.66 33.71
N LYS A 92 -18.21 12.18 32.48
CA LYS A 92 -19.48 12.14 31.72
C LYS A 92 -19.93 10.72 31.41
N ILE A 93 -19.00 9.86 30.99
CA ILE A 93 -19.28 8.44 30.70
C ILE A 93 -19.73 7.72 31.97
N ASP A 94 -19.07 7.96 33.11
CA ASP A 94 -19.45 7.37 34.40
C ASP A 94 -20.88 7.79 34.81
N THR A 95 -21.24 9.08 34.66
CA THR A 95 -22.62 9.55 34.88
C THR A 95 -23.63 8.82 33.98
N PHE A 96 -23.34 8.71 32.67
CA PHE A 96 -24.19 8.02 31.71
C PHE A 96 -24.36 6.52 32.04
N LEU A 97 -23.31 5.86 32.53
CA LEU A 97 -23.36 4.46 32.98
C LEU A 97 -24.22 4.29 34.25
N HIS A 98 -24.18 5.25 35.18
CA HIS A 98 -25.06 5.24 36.35
C HIS A 98 -26.53 5.42 35.98
N GLU A 99 -26.85 6.30 35.02
CA GLU A 99 -28.20 6.46 34.50
C GLU A 99 -28.71 5.20 33.79
N ILE A 100 -27.89 4.57 32.93
CA ILE A 100 -28.20 3.27 32.31
C ILE A 100 -28.51 2.20 33.37
N ASN A 101 -27.68 2.11 34.42
CA ASN A 101 -27.89 1.16 35.51
C ASN A 101 -29.21 1.40 36.25
N SER A 102 -29.53 2.67 36.56
CA SER A 102 -30.80 3.02 37.19
C SER A 102 -32.01 2.66 36.33
N LEU A 103 -31.91 2.83 35.00
CA LEU A 103 -33.00 2.47 34.08
C LEU A 103 -33.20 0.96 34.00
N LEU A 104 -32.12 0.15 33.94
CA LEU A 104 -32.23 -1.32 33.88
C LEU A 104 -33.03 -1.92 35.06
N SER A 105 -32.86 -1.38 36.27
CA SER A 105 -33.59 -1.84 37.45
C SER A 105 -35.08 -1.49 37.45
N THR A 106 -35.55 -0.61 36.55
CA THR A 106 -36.96 -0.19 36.45
C THR A 106 -37.74 -0.92 35.35
N ILE A 107 -37.09 -1.76 34.54
CA ILE A 107 -37.74 -2.49 33.45
C ILE A 107 -38.69 -3.57 34.04
N PRO A 108 -39.98 -3.58 33.68
CA PRO A 108 -40.94 -4.53 34.23
C PRO A 108 -40.68 -5.98 33.77
N GLU A 109 -40.99 -6.92 34.66
CA GLU A 109 -41.03 -8.36 34.37
C GLU A 109 -42.09 -8.71 33.31
N THR A 110 -41.90 -9.85 32.63
CA THR A 110 -42.90 -10.40 31.71
C THR A 110 -43.42 -11.77 32.17
N SER A 111 -44.61 -12.13 31.74
CA SER A 111 -45.18 -13.47 31.93
C SER A 111 -44.34 -14.55 31.23
N GLU A 112 -44.32 -15.76 31.79
CA GLU A 112 -43.66 -16.91 31.15
C GLU A 112 -44.42 -17.35 29.88
N THR A 113 -43.72 -17.38 28.74
CA THR A 113 -44.21 -17.93 27.46
C THR A 113 -43.29 -19.04 26.95
N GLU A 114 -43.75 -19.82 25.98
CA GLU A 114 -42.88 -20.73 25.23
C GLU A 114 -41.86 -19.92 24.41
N LEU A 115 -40.64 -20.45 24.21
CA LEU A 115 -39.54 -19.74 23.55
C LEU A 115 -39.81 -19.40 22.06
N THR A 116 -40.77 -20.12 21.45
CA THR A 116 -41.30 -19.85 20.11
C THR A 116 -42.50 -18.89 20.10
N ASP A 117 -43.13 -18.63 21.24
CA ASP A 117 -44.16 -17.60 21.37
C ASP A 117 -43.52 -16.25 21.71
N GLN A 118 -43.48 -15.40 20.70
CA GLN A 118 -42.91 -14.05 20.73
C GLN A 118 -43.98 -12.98 20.52
N ALA A 119 -45.27 -13.32 20.62
CA ALA A 119 -46.37 -12.37 20.44
C ALA A 119 -46.41 -11.26 21.51
N TRP A 120 -45.74 -11.49 22.64
CA TRP A 120 -45.54 -10.50 23.71
C TRP A 120 -44.56 -9.38 23.32
N LEU A 121 -43.69 -9.58 22.32
CA LEU A 121 -42.75 -8.56 21.85
C LEU A 121 -43.49 -7.57 20.92
N PRO A 122 -43.47 -6.24 21.20
CA PRO A 122 -44.15 -5.27 20.37
C PRO A 122 -43.59 -5.19 18.95
N LYS A 123 -44.46 -4.90 17.97
CA LYS A 123 -44.12 -4.84 16.54
C LYS A 123 -42.93 -3.92 16.16
N GLY A 124 -42.60 -2.95 17.01
CA GLY A 124 -41.48 -2.02 16.82
C GLY A 124 -40.12 -2.54 17.30
N VAL A 125 -40.00 -3.81 17.73
CA VAL A 125 -38.72 -4.45 18.05
C VAL A 125 -38.69 -5.88 17.51
N LYS A 126 -37.51 -6.28 17.01
CA LYS A 126 -37.21 -7.61 16.49
C LYS A 126 -36.19 -8.33 17.35
N VAL A 127 -36.17 -9.66 17.28
CA VAL A 127 -35.19 -10.47 17.99
C VAL A 127 -33.85 -10.40 17.24
N PRO A 128 -32.74 -9.97 17.86
CA PRO A 128 -31.47 -9.71 17.18
C PRO A 128 -30.68 -11.00 16.85
N PHE A 129 -31.33 -12.10 16.52
CA PHE A 129 -30.71 -13.42 16.36
C PHE A 129 -31.38 -14.23 15.24
N LEU A 130 -30.58 -14.89 14.40
CA LEU A 130 -31.07 -15.74 13.31
C LEU A 130 -31.66 -17.04 13.88
N GLN A 131 -32.98 -17.09 14.04
CA GLN A 131 -33.69 -18.24 14.62
C GLN A 131 -33.96 -19.34 13.57
N VAL A 132 -32.89 -20.01 13.12
CA VAL A 132 -32.96 -21.12 12.17
C VAL A 132 -32.29 -22.35 12.78
N PRO A 133 -32.99 -23.49 12.94
CA PRO A 133 -34.45 -23.69 12.80
C PRO A 133 -35.28 -22.84 13.79
N PHE A 134 -36.50 -22.45 13.44
CA PHE A 134 -37.34 -21.66 14.37
C PHE A 134 -37.81 -22.51 15.55
N SER A 135 -38.24 -23.75 15.29
CA SER A 135 -38.72 -24.67 16.31
C SER A 135 -37.65 -25.01 17.35
N VAL A 136 -37.94 -24.75 18.63
CA VAL A 136 -37.05 -25.04 19.75
C VAL A 136 -37.87 -25.26 21.02
N LYS A 137 -37.44 -26.17 21.89
CA LYS A 137 -38.09 -26.41 23.20
C LYS A 137 -37.51 -25.50 24.27
N GLY A 138 -38.37 -24.96 25.13
CA GLY A 138 -37.98 -24.19 26.31
C GLY A 138 -38.94 -23.03 26.54
N LYS A 139 -38.86 -22.41 27.72
CA LYS A 139 -39.69 -21.26 28.09
C LYS A 139 -38.85 -20.02 28.38
N PHE A 140 -39.44 -18.84 28.25
CA PHE A 140 -38.81 -17.56 28.54
C PHE A 140 -39.73 -16.64 29.34
N ARG A 141 -39.12 -15.86 30.24
CA ARG A 141 -39.68 -14.66 30.85
C ARG A 141 -38.56 -13.65 31.04
N PHE A 142 -38.88 -12.36 31.00
CA PHE A 142 -37.94 -11.31 31.36
C PHE A 142 -38.03 -11.05 32.87
N VAL A 143 -36.86 -10.92 33.51
CA VAL A 143 -36.68 -10.47 34.90
C VAL A 143 -35.58 -9.40 34.89
N PRO A 144 -35.70 -8.29 35.65
CA PRO A 144 -34.66 -7.28 35.77
C PRO A 144 -33.26 -7.88 36.01
N PRO A 145 -32.18 -7.26 35.48
CA PRO A 145 -30.84 -7.79 35.66
C PRO A 145 -30.47 -7.94 37.14
N ALA A 146 -29.87 -9.08 37.49
CA ALA A 146 -29.37 -9.31 38.84
C ALA A 146 -28.19 -8.40 39.18
N GLU A 147 -27.40 -8.01 38.17
CA GLU A 147 -26.24 -7.13 38.31
C GLU A 147 -25.86 -6.49 36.97
N LEU A 148 -25.30 -5.29 37.02
CA LEU A 148 -24.58 -4.64 35.93
C LEU A 148 -23.11 -4.47 36.33
N LYS A 149 -22.18 -4.88 35.47
CA LYS A 149 -20.74 -4.72 35.65
C LYS A 149 -20.10 -4.18 34.38
N VAL A 150 -19.31 -3.11 34.50
CA VAL A 150 -18.48 -2.61 33.40
C VAL A 150 -17.29 -3.55 33.21
N VAL A 151 -16.94 -3.87 31.96
CA VAL A 151 -15.86 -4.79 31.59
C VAL A 151 -15.04 -4.22 30.42
N GLY A 152 -14.02 -4.96 29.97
CA GLY A 152 -13.21 -4.59 28.82
C GLY A 152 -12.23 -3.43 29.07
N SER A 153 -11.91 -2.67 28.02
CA SER A 153 -10.78 -1.73 28.02
C SER A 153 -10.97 -0.49 28.91
N TYR A 154 -12.22 -0.15 29.27
CA TYR A 154 -12.55 1.12 29.94
C TYR A 154 -12.01 1.18 31.37
N LEU A 155 -12.37 0.18 32.20
CA LEU A 155 -11.88 0.11 33.59
C LEU A 155 -10.37 -0.12 33.68
N LEU A 156 -9.78 -0.82 32.70
CA LEU A 156 -8.33 -1.00 32.60
C LEU A 156 -7.60 0.30 32.24
N GLY A 157 -8.31 1.34 31.78
CA GLY A 157 -7.73 2.60 31.32
C GLY A 157 -7.00 2.48 29.99
N THR A 158 -7.37 1.51 29.14
CA THR A 158 -6.69 1.21 27.86
C THR A 158 -7.57 1.46 26.63
N CYS A 159 -8.65 2.24 26.76
CA CYS A 159 -9.43 2.71 25.62
C CYS A 159 -8.67 3.76 24.80
N ILE A 160 -8.74 3.63 23.47
CA ILE A 160 -8.13 4.58 22.52
C ILE A 160 -9.19 5.24 21.64
N LYS A 161 -8.89 6.46 21.17
CA LYS A 161 -9.67 7.20 20.17
C LYS A 161 -9.42 6.63 18.75
N PRO A 162 -10.30 6.89 17.75
CA PRO A 162 -11.56 7.65 17.84
C PRO A 162 -12.75 6.84 18.39
N GLU A 163 -12.74 5.52 18.27
CA GLU A 163 -13.87 4.64 18.64
C GLU A 163 -13.87 4.31 20.14
N ILE A 164 -14.37 5.25 20.95
CA ILE A 164 -14.56 5.06 22.40
C ILE A 164 -15.74 4.11 22.63
N ASN A 165 -15.43 2.88 23.02
CA ASN A 165 -16.39 1.83 23.38
C ASN A 165 -16.27 1.49 24.86
N VAL A 166 -17.41 1.20 25.51
CA VAL A 166 -17.48 0.69 26.89
C VAL A 166 -18.34 -0.56 26.89
N ASP A 167 -17.75 -1.69 27.26
CA ASP A 167 -18.45 -2.97 27.37
C ASP A 167 -19.08 -3.12 28.76
N VAL A 168 -20.34 -3.52 28.81
CA VAL A 168 -21.13 -3.67 30.03
C VAL A 168 -21.77 -5.05 30.04
N ALA A 169 -21.37 -5.86 31.01
CA ALA A 169 -21.97 -7.17 31.28
C ALA A 169 -23.22 -7.00 32.16
N VAL A 170 -24.34 -7.55 31.68
CA VAL A 170 -25.64 -7.51 32.34
C VAL A 170 -26.03 -8.94 32.68
N THR A 171 -26.08 -9.26 33.97
CA THR A 171 -26.28 -10.62 34.47
C THR A 171 -27.76 -11.00 34.42
N MET A 172 -28.10 -11.93 33.53
CA MET A 172 -29.42 -12.55 33.45
C MET A 172 -29.67 -13.41 34.70
N PRO A 173 -30.77 -13.18 35.45
CA PRO A 173 -31.13 -13.97 36.63
C PRO A 173 -31.25 -15.47 36.34
N ARG A 174 -30.98 -16.31 37.35
CA ARG A 174 -30.97 -17.78 37.21
C ARG A 174 -32.34 -18.36 36.87
N GLU A 175 -33.38 -17.68 37.32
CA GLU A 175 -34.80 -18.05 37.26
C GLU A 175 -35.43 -17.88 35.87
N ILE A 176 -34.63 -17.44 34.88
CA ILE A 176 -34.93 -17.41 33.44
C ILE A 176 -34.51 -18.73 32.76
N PHE A 177 -33.58 -19.48 33.36
CA PHE A 177 -32.91 -20.63 32.74
C PHE A 177 -33.46 -21.99 33.18
N GLN A 178 -33.22 -22.99 32.35
CA GLN A 178 -33.61 -24.39 32.50
C GLN A 178 -32.39 -25.30 32.27
N ASP A 179 -32.33 -26.47 32.93
CA ASP A 179 -31.17 -27.39 32.97
C ASP A 179 -30.55 -27.80 31.62
N LYS A 180 -31.32 -27.66 30.53
CA LYS A 180 -30.97 -28.04 29.16
C LYS A 180 -30.78 -26.84 28.22
N ASP A 181 -30.71 -25.62 28.74
CA ASP A 181 -30.53 -24.40 27.92
C ASP A 181 -29.15 -24.30 27.26
N ASN A 182 -28.18 -25.10 27.70
CA ASN A 182 -26.94 -25.31 26.97
C ASN A 182 -27.18 -25.93 25.57
N LEU A 183 -28.28 -26.65 25.35
CA LEU A 183 -28.54 -27.34 24.09
C LEU A 183 -29.24 -26.46 23.04
N ASN A 184 -28.95 -26.72 21.77
CA ASN A 184 -29.76 -26.31 20.61
C ASN A 184 -30.08 -24.80 20.58
N GLN A 185 -29.06 -23.95 20.80
CA GLN A 185 -29.13 -22.49 20.78
C GLN A 185 -30.12 -21.84 21.77
N ARG A 186 -30.68 -22.58 22.74
CA ARG A 186 -31.68 -22.05 23.69
C ARG A 186 -31.13 -20.87 24.48
N TYR A 187 -29.93 -21.01 25.06
CA TYR A 187 -29.23 -19.94 25.74
C TYR A 187 -29.12 -18.67 24.88
N HIS A 188 -28.64 -18.79 23.62
CA HIS A 188 -28.48 -17.65 22.71
C HIS A 188 -29.82 -16.98 22.36
N ARG A 189 -30.91 -17.76 22.24
CA ARG A 189 -32.25 -17.22 22.00
C ARG A 189 -32.80 -16.47 23.22
N LYS A 190 -32.65 -17.03 24.42
CA LYS A 190 -33.02 -16.33 25.67
C LYS A 190 -32.23 -15.03 25.82
N ARG A 191 -30.92 -15.07 25.57
CA ARG A 191 -30.02 -13.91 25.55
C ARG A 191 -30.47 -12.84 24.55
N ALA A 192 -30.89 -13.24 23.34
CA ALA A 192 -31.39 -12.33 22.32
C ALA A 192 -32.75 -11.70 22.66
N LEU A 193 -33.70 -12.49 23.19
CA LEU A 193 -35.01 -12.00 23.66
C LEU A 193 -34.85 -11.03 24.85
N TYR A 194 -33.91 -11.31 25.75
CA TYR A 194 -33.56 -10.45 26.88
C TYR A 194 -33.03 -9.08 26.40
N LEU A 195 -32.12 -9.07 25.41
CA LEU A 195 -31.62 -7.84 24.78
C LEU A 195 -32.74 -7.10 24.01
N ALA A 196 -33.66 -7.82 23.37
CA ALA A 196 -34.80 -7.21 22.67
C ALA A 196 -35.73 -6.46 23.63
N HIS A 197 -36.06 -7.04 24.79
CA HIS A 197 -36.89 -6.37 25.80
C HIS A 197 -36.19 -5.13 26.38
N ILE A 198 -34.89 -5.20 26.68
CA ILE A 198 -34.12 -4.02 27.12
C ILE A 198 -34.13 -2.93 26.04
N ALA A 199 -33.86 -3.29 24.78
CA ALA A 199 -33.86 -2.36 23.65
C ALA A 199 -35.22 -1.66 23.47
N GLN A 200 -36.32 -2.40 23.63
CA GLN A 200 -37.69 -1.88 23.57
C GLN A 200 -38.01 -0.85 24.65
N HIS A 201 -37.48 -1.03 25.86
CA HIS A 201 -37.67 -0.06 26.94
C HIS A 201 -36.78 1.16 26.73
N PHE A 202 -35.50 0.95 26.39
CA PHE A 202 -34.55 2.04 26.20
C PHE A 202 -34.85 2.91 24.97
N SER A 203 -35.47 2.38 23.92
CA SER A 203 -35.87 3.18 22.74
C SER A 203 -36.94 4.23 23.02
N LYS A 204 -37.63 4.15 24.17
CA LYS A 204 -38.63 5.13 24.62
C LYS A 204 -38.02 6.25 25.47
N GLU A 205 -36.80 6.04 25.98
CA GLU A 205 -36.13 6.98 26.87
C GLU A 205 -35.42 8.09 26.09
N LYS A 206 -35.64 9.35 26.50
CA LYS A 206 -35.01 10.51 25.87
C LYS A 206 -33.49 10.58 26.09
N LEU A 207 -32.95 9.74 26.96
CA LEU A 207 -31.52 9.66 27.25
C LEU A 207 -30.69 9.22 26.03
N PHE A 208 -31.26 8.40 25.14
CA PHE A 208 -30.54 7.80 24.03
C PHE A 208 -30.80 8.53 22.70
N GLY A 209 -29.74 8.82 21.96
CA GLY A 209 -29.81 9.33 20.59
C GLY A 209 -29.88 8.21 19.55
N SER A 210 -29.28 7.06 19.87
CA SER A 210 -29.29 5.86 19.04
C SER A 210 -29.32 4.62 19.93
N VAL A 211 -30.31 3.76 19.68
CA VAL A 211 -30.44 2.40 20.24
C VAL A 211 -30.45 1.45 19.05
N LYS A 212 -29.46 0.55 18.95
CA LYS A 212 -29.28 -0.34 17.79
C LYS A 212 -28.72 -1.70 18.21
N PHE A 213 -28.89 -2.70 17.36
CA PHE A 213 -28.23 -3.98 17.53
C PHE A 213 -26.94 -4.07 16.71
N ALA A 214 -26.00 -4.89 17.17
CA ALA A 214 -24.82 -5.30 16.43
C ALA A 214 -24.43 -6.74 16.81
N TYR A 215 -23.55 -7.35 16.01
CA TYR A 215 -22.89 -8.61 16.38
C TYR A 215 -21.49 -8.33 16.90
N MET A 216 -21.19 -8.81 18.12
CA MET A 216 -19.84 -8.70 18.69
C MET A 216 -18.86 -9.47 17.79
N ASN A 217 -17.82 -8.78 17.32
CA ASN A 217 -16.82 -9.31 16.37
C ASN A 217 -17.45 -9.95 15.11
N SER A 218 -18.62 -9.46 14.65
CA SER A 218 -19.40 -10.05 13.54
C SER A 218 -19.87 -11.50 13.76
N ASN A 219 -19.83 -12.04 14.98
CA ASN A 219 -20.34 -13.37 15.29
C ASN A 219 -21.86 -13.31 15.59
N HIS A 220 -22.68 -13.95 14.75
CA HIS A 220 -24.14 -13.90 14.83
C HIS A 220 -24.73 -14.59 16.08
N LEU A 221 -23.95 -15.46 16.74
CA LEU A 221 -24.33 -16.05 18.03
C LEU A 221 -24.19 -15.06 19.20
N LYS A 222 -23.59 -13.89 18.95
CA LYS A 222 -23.26 -12.84 19.92
C LYS A 222 -23.89 -11.48 19.60
N PRO A 223 -25.23 -11.36 19.52
CA PRO A 223 -25.86 -10.04 19.45
C PRO A 223 -25.55 -9.21 20.70
N ILE A 224 -25.41 -7.91 20.52
CA ILE A 224 -25.22 -6.91 21.57
C ILE A 224 -26.11 -5.71 21.29
N LEU A 225 -26.48 -4.99 22.35
CA LEU A 225 -27.23 -3.75 22.26
C LEU A 225 -26.28 -2.57 22.35
N LEU A 226 -26.28 -1.71 21.34
CA LEU A 226 -25.49 -0.48 21.26
C LEU A 226 -26.33 0.71 21.72
N LEU A 227 -25.80 1.47 22.68
CA LEU A 227 -26.41 2.69 23.21
C LEU A 227 -25.48 3.88 22.99
N ARG A 228 -26.04 4.97 22.46
CA ARG A 228 -25.37 6.27 22.34
C ARG A 228 -26.22 7.36 22.98
N PRO A 229 -25.63 8.32 23.72
CA PRO A 229 -26.36 9.40 24.37
C PRO A 229 -27.02 10.33 23.33
N GLN A 230 -28.04 11.08 23.75
CA GLN A 230 -28.75 12.00 22.86
C GLN A 230 -27.97 13.30 22.59
N GLY A 231 -28.18 13.88 21.39
CA GLY A 231 -27.77 15.24 21.06
C GLY A 231 -26.26 15.40 20.80
N LYS A 232 -25.69 16.52 21.27
CA LYS A 232 -24.29 16.90 20.95
C LYS A 232 -23.23 15.89 21.43
N ASP A 233 -23.55 15.07 22.43
CA ASP A 233 -22.65 14.05 22.96
C ASP A 233 -22.80 12.68 22.25
N GLU A 234 -23.62 12.52 21.20
CA GLU A 234 -23.84 11.21 20.51
C GLU A 234 -22.53 10.50 20.11
N LYS A 235 -21.51 11.25 19.69
CA LYS A 235 -20.17 10.75 19.32
C LYS A 235 -19.20 10.62 20.51
N MET A 236 -19.67 10.76 21.75
CA MET A 236 -18.83 10.68 22.96
C MET A 236 -18.39 9.25 23.28
N VAL A 237 -19.32 8.31 23.22
CA VAL A 237 -19.14 6.90 23.62
C VAL A 237 -20.21 6.02 22.97
N THR A 238 -19.85 4.79 22.62
CA THR A 238 -20.83 3.72 22.38
C THR A 238 -20.77 2.72 23.53
N VAL A 239 -21.84 2.62 24.30
CA VAL A 239 -21.97 1.61 25.37
C VAL A 239 -22.52 0.33 24.75
N ARG A 240 -21.86 -0.80 25.03
CA ARG A 240 -22.16 -2.13 24.47
C ARG A 240 -22.69 -3.02 25.58
N ILE A 241 -23.99 -3.33 25.56
CA ILE A 241 -24.61 -4.24 26.53
C ILE A 241 -24.46 -5.69 26.06
N HIS A 242 -23.82 -6.49 26.92
CA HIS A 242 -23.65 -7.93 26.79
C HIS A 242 -24.52 -8.63 27.84
N ALA A 243 -25.57 -9.34 27.41
CA ALA A 243 -26.34 -10.18 28.32
C ALA A 243 -25.55 -11.48 28.62
N CYS A 244 -25.32 -11.76 29.91
CA CYS A 244 -24.45 -12.85 30.39
C CYS A 244 -25.21 -13.76 31.37
N PRO A 245 -24.86 -15.04 31.53
CA PRO A 245 -25.50 -15.91 32.51
C PRO A 245 -24.99 -15.61 33.93
N ALA A 246 -25.78 -15.93 34.95
CA ALA A 246 -25.30 -15.91 36.32
C ALA A 246 -24.10 -16.88 36.52
N PRO A 247 -23.07 -16.50 37.32
CA PRO A 247 -21.94 -17.38 37.60
C PRO A 247 -22.36 -18.75 38.13
N GLY A 248 -21.74 -19.81 37.64
CA GLY A 248 -22.04 -21.20 38.05
C GLY A 248 -23.37 -21.76 37.55
N LEU A 249 -24.08 -21.09 36.63
CA LEU A 249 -25.34 -21.60 36.04
C LEU A 249 -25.15 -22.93 35.31
N PHE A 250 -24.06 -23.08 34.55
CA PHE A 250 -23.77 -24.26 33.75
C PHE A 250 -22.53 -24.99 34.27
N LYS A 251 -22.52 -26.33 34.20
CA LYS A 251 -21.33 -27.15 34.51
C LYS A 251 -20.31 -27.02 33.36
N PRO A 252 -19.08 -26.52 33.60
CA PRO A 252 -18.10 -26.28 32.53
C PRO A 252 -17.75 -27.52 31.70
N SER A 253 -17.71 -28.71 32.31
CA SER A 253 -17.43 -29.99 31.63
C SER A 253 -18.44 -30.40 30.54
N ARG A 254 -19.54 -29.65 30.36
CA ARG A 254 -20.48 -29.81 29.23
C ARG A 254 -19.99 -29.12 27.95
N PHE A 255 -18.99 -28.24 28.05
CA PHE A 255 -18.53 -27.37 26.95
C PHE A 255 -17.08 -27.61 26.53
N TYR A 256 -16.46 -28.73 26.93
CA TYR A 256 -15.14 -29.10 26.42
C TYR A 256 -15.18 -29.24 24.89
N PRO A 257 -14.06 -29.04 24.16
CA PRO A 257 -14.06 -29.06 22.69
C PRO A 257 -14.72 -30.31 22.10
N ASN A 258 -14.48 -31.48 22.71
CA ASN A 258 -15.05 -32.77 22.30
C ASN A 258 -16.54 -33.02 22.63
N LYS A 259 -17.31 -32.02 23.07
CA LYS A 259 -18.75 -32.19 23.44
C LYS A 259 -19.70 -31.61 22.40
N ASN A 260 -20.74 -32.37 22.05
CA ASN A 260 -21.88 -31.87 21.28
C ASN A 260 -22.90 -31.18 22.21
N ASN A 261 -23.30 -29.96 21.86
CA ASN A 261 -24.48 -29.27 22.40
C ASN A 261 -25.51 -28.85 21.34
N VAL A 262 -25.23 -29.01 20.04
CA VAL A 262 -26.21 -28.81 18.95
C VAL A 262 -26.55 -30.17 18.34
N ARG A 263 -27.72 -30.73 18.66
CA ARG A 263 -28.11 -32.07 18.21
C ARG A 263 -28.48 -32.11 16.73
N THR A 264 -27.95 -33.09 15.99
CA THR A 264 -28.14 -33.25 14.53
C THR A 264 -29.62 -33.28 14.15
N ALA A 265 -30.42 -34.07 14.88
CA ALA A 265 -31.86 -34.20 14.62
C ALA A 265 -32.63 -32.88 14.78
N TRP A 266 -32.19 -31.99 15.69
CA TRP A 266 -32.81 -30.68 15.86
C TRP A 266 -32.42 -29.72 14.74
N PHE A 267 -31.12 -29.63 14.42
CA PHE A 267 -30.63 -28.71 13.39
C PHE A 267 -31.18 -29.01 12.00
N MET A 268 -31.41 -30.31 11.71
CA MET A 268 -31.97 -30.79 10.44
C MET A 268 -33.51 -30.92 10.44
N GLU A 269 -34.19 -30.43 11.48
CA GLU A 269 -35.65 -30.50 11.65
C GLU A 269 -36.25 -31.92 11.48
N GLN A 270 -35.56 -32.93 12.02
CA GLN A 270 -35.95 -34.34 11.95
C GLN A 270 -36.71 -34.78 13.22
N ASN A 271 -37.82 -35.50 13.01
CA ASN A 271 -38.73 -35.92 14.10
C ASN A 271 -38.14 -36.99 15.03
N THR A 272 -37.20 -37.81 14.56
CA THR A 272 -36.55 -38.88 15.33
C THR A 272 -35.03 -38.84 15.13
N PRO A 273 -34.22 -38.98 16.21
CA PRO A 273 -32.79 -39.20 16.06
C PRO A 273 -32.52 -40.56 15.43
N LYS A 274 -31.46 -40.67 14.61
CA LYS A 274 -30.98 -41.97 14.13
C LYS A 274 -30.38 -42.75 15.29
N GLU A 275 -30.98 -43.88 15.66
CA GLU A 275 -30.48 -44.72 16.75
C GLU A 275 -29.04 -45.19 16.46
N GLY A 276 -28.17 -45.11 17.47
CA GLY A 276 -26.76 -45.53 17.37
C GLY A 276 -25.81 -44.53 16.70
N ALA A 277 -26.27 -43.38 16.18
CA ALA A 277 -25.38 -42.39 15.57
C ALA A 277 -24.63 -41.55 16.64
N THR A 278 -23.29 -41.49 16.54
CA THR A 278 -22.46 -40.59 17.34
C THR A 278 -22.68 -39.14 16.93
N GLU A 279 -23.03 -38.26 17.88
CA GLU A 279 -23.19 -36.82 17.62
C GLU A 279 -21.80 -36.13 17.54
N PRO A 280 -21.51 -35.32 16.50
CA PRO A 280 -20.22 -34.67 16.31
C PRO A 280 -19.98 -33.56 17.34
N PRO A 281 -18.74 -33.26 17.75
CA PRO A 281 -18.45 -32.17 18.69
C PRO A 281 -18.90 -30.80 18.15
N THR A 282 -19.19 -29.85 19.05
CA THR A 282 -19.58 -28.48 18.69
C THR A 282 -18.72 -27.44 19.44
N PRO A 283 -17.41 -27.35 19.14
CA PRO A 283 -16.46 -26.53 19.89
C PRO A 283 -16.69 -25.01 19.78
N HIS A 284 -17.04 -24.45 18.61
CA HIS A 284 -17.30 -23.00 18.47
C HIS A 284 -18.55 -22.57 19.22
N TYR A 285 -19.64 -23.35 19.16
CA TYR A 285 -20.85 -23.14 19.94
C TYR A 285 -20.56 -23.20 21.45
N ASN A 286 -19.79 -24.20 21.88
CA ASN A 286 -19.39 -24.38 23.27
C ASN A 286 -18.56 -23.18 23.78
N ASN A 287 -17.54 -22.79 23.02
CA ASN A 287 -16.68 -21.66 23.33
C ASN A 287 -17.47 -20.34 23.36
N SER A 288 -18.44 -20.18 22.46
CA SER A 288 -19.37 -19.06 22.45
C SER A 288 -20.10 -18.93 23.79
N ILE A 289 -20.70 -20.00 24.34
CA ILE A 289 -21.34 -19.94 25.66
C ILE A 289 -20.31 -19.65 26.76
N LEU A 290 -19.17 -20.33 26.77
CA LEU A 290 -18.13 -20.15 27.79
C LEU A 290 -17.63 -18.70 27.88
N CYS A 291 -17.42 -18.03 26.74
CA CYS A 291 -17.01 -16.62 26.65
C CYS A 291 -17.94 -15.67 27.45
N ASP A 292 -19.25 -15.92 27.50
CA ASP A 292 -20.16 -15.07 28.31
C ASP A 292 -20.03 -15.34 29.83
N THR A 293 -19.47 -16.49 30.24
CA THR A 293 -19.31 -16.85 31.66
C THR A 293 -18.05 -16.25 32.30
N VAL A 294 -17.06 -15.85 31.49
CA VAL A 294 -15.71 -15.45 31.94
C VAL A 294 -15.37 -13.96 31.79
N LEU A 295 -16.26 -13.13 31.23
CA LEU A 295 -15.97 -11.70 30.98
C LEU A 295 -15.44 -10.94 32.21
N LEU A 296 -15.97 -11.26 33.40
CA LEU A 296 -15.58 -10.63 34.65
C LEU A 296 -14.25 -11.18 35.20
N SER A 297 -14.01 -12.50 35.13
CA SER A 297 -12.74 -13.08 35.57
C SER A 297 -11.59 -12.64 34.66
N HIS A 298 -11.85 -12.48 33.36
CA HIS A 298 -10.91 -11.89 32.39
C HIS A 298 -10.54 -10.44 32.73
N LEU A 299 -11.51 -9.61 33.13
CA LEU A 299 -11.23 -8.26 33.63
C LEU A 299 -10.35 -8.29 34.89
N HIS A 300 -10.70 -9.11 35.88
CA HIS A 300 -9.94 -9.20 37.13
C HIS A 300 -8.51 -9.70 36.89
N PHE A 301 -8.33 -10.68 36.00
CA PHE A 301 -7.02 -11.17 35.60
C PHE A 301 -6.16 -10.07 34.96
N LEU A 302 -6.69 -9.35 33.96
CA LEU A 302 -5.98 -8.25 33.30
C LEU A 302 -5.70 -7.08 34.26
N SER A 303 -6.62 -6.78 35.17
CA SER A 303 -6.41 -5.75 36.20
C SER A 303 -5.28 -6.14 37.17
N SER A 304 -5.20 -7.41 37.56
CA SER A 304 -4.13 -7.94 38.41
C SER A 304 -2.78 -7.90 37.69
N ALA A 305 -2.73 -8.28 36.41
CA ALA A 305 -1.53 -8.19 35.58
C ALA A 305 -1.03 -6.73 35.42
N ALA A 306 -1.95 -5.76 35.28
CA ALA A 306 -1.63 -4.34 35.14
C ALA A 306 -1.31 -3.62 36.47
N THR A 307 -1.51 -4.27 37.61
CA THR A 307 -1.20 -3.69 38.94
C THR A 307 0.31 -3.52 39.07
N ASP A 308 0.76 -2.35 39.50
CA ASP A 308 2.18 -1.95 39.61
C ASP A 308 2.98 -2.07 38.30
N PHE A 309 2.30 -1.96 37.14
CA PHE A 309 2.94 -2.00 35.83
C PHE A 309 2.41 -0.89 34.90
N PRO A 310 2.86 0.37 35.06
CA PRO A 310 2.41 1.49 34.23
C PRO A 310 2.62 1.26 32.72
N GLY A 311 3.78 0.73 32.34
CA GLY A 311 4.14 0.46 30.93
C GLY A 311 3.20 -0.50 30.21
N MET A 312 2.43 -1.34 30.91
CA MET A 312 1.41 -2.18 30.30
C MET A 312 0.31 -1.36 29.62
N LYS A 313 -0.13 -0.24 30.24
CA LYS A 313 -1.22 0.58 29.67
C LYS A 313 -0.77 1.28 28.40
N ASP A 314 0.43 1.86 28.44
CA ASP A 314 1.04 2.55 27.31
C ASP A 314 1.33 1.58 26.16
N GLY A 315 1.94 0.43 26.46
CA GLY A 315 2.21 -0.62 25.48
C GLY A 315 0.94 -1.17 24.82
N LEU A 316 -0.14 -1.36 25.61
CA LEU A 316 -1.43 -1.79 25.06
C LEU A 316 -2.12 -0.71 24.22
N ALA A 317 -1.95 0.57 24.53
CA ALA A 317 -2.43 1.65 23.67
C ALA A 317 -1.68 1.66 22.33
N LEU A 318 -0.35 1.54 22.35
CA LEU A 318 0.50 1.45 21.14
C LEU A 318 0.15 0.21 20.29
N LEU A 319 -0.01 -0.96 20.92
CA LEU A 319 -0.40 -2.21 20.23
C LEU A 319 -1.79 -2.08 19.58
N LYS A 320 -2.75 -1.42 20.23
CA LYS A 320 -4.09 -1.17 19.64
C LYS A 320 -4.04 -0.17 18.47
N VAL A 321 -3.17 0.85 18.55
CA VAL A 321 -2.91 1.75 17.41
C VAL A 321 -2.32 0.95 16.24
N TRP A 322 -1.27 0.16 16.49
CA TRP A 322 -0.64 -0.70 15.49
C TRP A 322 -1.64 -1.63 14.78
N LEU A 323 -2.49 -2.34 15.55
CA LEU A 323 -3.54 -3.22 15.00
C LEU A 323 -4.56 -2.48 14.13
N ASN A 324 -4.95 -1.26 14.53
CA ASN A 324 -5.87 -0.43 13.76
C ASN A 324 -5.23 0.02 12.43
N GLN A 325 -3.96 0.44 12.45
CA GLN A 325 -3.25 0.85 11.23
C GLN A 325 -3.07 -0.31 10.23
N ARG A 326 -3.00 -1.58 10.69
CA ARG A 326 -2.97 -2.78 9.82
C ARG A 326 -4.35 -3.33 9.46
N GLN A 327 -5.43 -2.73 9.95
CA GLN A 327 -6.81 -3.22 9.77
C GLN A 327 -7.03 -4.66 10.31
N LEU A 328 -6.27 -5.08 11.33
CA LEU A 328 -6.33 -6.43 11.93
C LEU A 328 -7.38 -6.55 13.06
N SER A 329 -7.89 -5.42 13.55
CA SER A 329 -8.73 -5.31 14.75
C SER A 329 -10.24 -5.39 14.50
N LYS A 330 -10.69 -5.68 13.27
CA LYS A 330 -12.11 -5.67 12.85
C LYS A 330 -12.45 -6.88 11.94
N GLY A 331 -13.73 -7.24 11.89
CA GLY A 331 -14.25 -8.41 11.15
C GLY A 331 -14.42 -9.68 12.00
N LEU A 332 -14.88 -10.77 11.39
CA LEU A 332 -14.89 -12.11 12.03
C LEU A 332 -13.45 -12.66 12.10
N GLY A 333 -13.11 -13.35 13.18
CA GLY A 333 -11.75 -13.91 13.38
C GLY A 333 -10.64 -12.89 13.61
N LEU A 334 -11.00 -11.64 13.93
CA LEU A 334 -10.07 -10.53 14.17
C LEU A 334 -9.05 -10.79 15.29
N PHE A 335 -7.88 -10.13 15.23
CA PHE A 335 -6.93 -10.10 16.35
C PHE A 335 -7.20 -8.83 17.17
N SER A 336 -8.02 -8.98 18.22
CA SER A 336 -8.59 -7.84 18.94
C SER A 336 -7.60 -7.14 19.88
N GLY A 337 -7.94 -5.90 20.24
CA GLY A 337 -7.32 -5.20 21.36
C GLY A 337 -7.47 -5.92 22.72
N PHE A 338 -8.37 -6.90 22.83
CA PHE A 338 -8.50 -7.77 24.00
C PHE A 338 -7.57 -8.99 23.91
N SER A 339 -7.47 -9.62 22.74
CA SER A 339 -6.56 -10.73 22.42
C SER A 339 -5.11 -10.32 22.69
N VAL A 340 -4.70 -9.12 22.25
CA VAL A 340 -3.36 -8.59 22.55
C VAL A 340 -3.18 -8.23 24.02
N SER A 341 -4.23 -7.82 24.74
CA SER A 341 -4.19 -7.59 26.18
C SER A 341 -3.90 -8.88 26.96
N MET A 342 -4.57 -9.98 26.58
CA MET A 342 -4.30 -11.30 27.13
C MET A 342 -2.91 -11.80 26.76
N LEU A 343 -2.43 -11.54 25.53
CA LEU A 343 -1.08 -11.91 25.12
C LEU A 343 0.00 -11.20 25.95
N VAL A 344 -0.13 -9.88 26.20
CA VAL A 344 0.81 -9.16 27.07
C VAL A 344 0.80 -9.72 28.49
N ALA A 345 -0.37 -10.12 29.02
CA ALA A 345 -0.46 -10.77 30.31
C ALA A 345 0.19 -12.18 30.33
N TYR A 346 0.12 -12.94 29.23
CA TYR A 346 0.84 -14.20 29.06
C TYR A 346 2.37 -14.00 29.00
N LEU A 347 2.83 -12.97 28.30
CA LEU A 347 4.26 -12.63 28.22
C LEU A 347 4.81 -12.14 29.57
N LEU A 348 3.99 -11.43 30.37
CA LEU A 348 4.31 -11.10 31.75
C LEU A 348 4.35 -12.35 32.65
N MET A 349 3.40 -13.26 32.50
CA MET A 349 3.35 -14.52 33.27
C MET A 349 4.53 -15.45 32.97
N THR A 350 5.01 -15.46 31.72
CA THR A 350 6.16 -16.25 31.27
C THR A 350 7.51 -15.52 31.40
N CYS A 351 7.54 -14.38 32.11
CA CYS A 351 8.72 -13.54 32.32
C CYS A 351 9.41 -13.03 31.04
N LYS A 352 8.74 -13.07 29.88
CA LYS A 352 9.19 -12.45 28.63
C LYS A 352 9.00 -10.93 28.62
N ILE A 353 8.09 -10.43 29.46
CA ILE A 353 7.91 -9.02 29.80
C ILE A 353 8.06 -8.89 31.32
N ILE A 354 8.70 -7.80 31.79
CA ILE A 354 8.87 -7.50 33.21
C ILE A 354 8.20 -6.16 33.56
N LYS A 355 7.73 -5.99 34.80
CA LYS A 355 6.96 -4.79 35.22
C LYS A 355 7.73 -3.46 35.13
N MET A 356 9.05 -3.50 34.99
CA MET A 356 9.91 -2.33 34.81
C MET A 356 9.94 -1.81 33.37
N MET A 357 9.40 -2.55 32.39
CA MET A 357 9.46 -2.17 30.97
C MET A 357 8.62 -0.93 30.64
N SER A 358 9.13 -0.10 29.74
CA SER A 358 8.37 1.01 29.13
C SER A 358 7.32 0.49 28.13
N GLY A 359 6.33 1.34 27.79
CA GLY A 359 5.31 0.98 26.79
C GLY A 359 5.89 0.60 25.42
N TYR A 360 7.01 1.22 25.02
CA TYR A 360 7.74 0.86 23.80
C TYR A 360 8.39 -0.53 23.90
N GLN A 361 9.01 -0.85 25.04
CA GLN A 361 9.58 -2.18 25.27
C GLN A 361 8.49 -3.26 25.29
N VAL A 362 7.31 -2.98 25.86
CA VAL A 362 6.14 -3.87 25.80
C VAL A 362 5.66 -4.09 24.36
N LEU A 363 5.55 -3.03 23.56
CA LEU A 363 5.23 -3.11 22.12
C LEU A 363 6.24 -4.02 21.40
N ARG A 364 7.54 -3.71 21.51
CA ARG A 364 8.62 -4.43 20.80
C ARG A 364 8.69 -5.90 21.21
N SER A 365 8.63 -6.23 22.50
CA SER A 365 8.63 -7.62 22.98
C SER A 365 7.39 -8.40 22.52
N THR A 366 6.23 -7.75 22.41
CA THR A 366 5.00 -8.40 21.92
C THR A 366 5.06 -8.68 20.43
N LEU A 367 5.56 -7.71 19.63
CA LEU A 367 5.80 -7.90 18.19
C LEU A 367 6.84 -8.99 17.94
N GLN A 368 7.94 -9.01 18.71
CA GLN A 368 8.98 -10.02 18.62
C GLN A 368 8.46 -11.44 18.91
N PHE A 369 7.53 -11.59 19.86
CA PHE A 369 6.87 -12.88 20.12
C PHE A 369 5.97 -13.30 18.96
N LEU A 370 5.11 -12.39 18.47
CA LEU A 370 4.20 -12.64 17.35
C LEU A 370 4.97 -13.00 16.06
N ALA A 371 6.16 -12.42 15.85
CA ALA A 371 7.01 -12.67 14.69
C ALA A 371 7.69 -14.05 14.68
N THR A 372 7.83 -14.73 15.83
CA THR A 372 8.62 -15.98 15.95
C THR A 372 7.85 -17.18 16.48
N THR A 373 6.68 -16.98 17.08
CA THR A 373 5.84 -18.07 17.62
C THR A 373 4.68 -18.31 16.68
N ASP A 374 4.39 -19.56 16.32
CA ASP A 374 3.18 -19.91 15.58
C ASP A 374 2.12 -20.57 16.48
N LEU A 375 0.99 -19.87 16.66
CA LEU A 375 -0.14 -20.33 17.46
C LEU A 375 -1.09 -21.29 16.73
N SER A 376 -0.94 -21.48 15.41
CA SER A 376 -1.61 -22.58 14.69
C SER A 376 -0.89 -23.93 14.78
N VAL A 377 0.30 -23.96 15.39
CA VAL A 377 1.10 -25.19 15.58
C VAL A 377 1.37 -25.47 17.04
N THR A 378 1.89 -24.48 17.79
CA THR A 378 2.27 -24.70 19.19
C THR A 378 1.10 -24.49 20.14
N GLY A 379 0.35 -23.40 19.96
CA GLY A 379 -0.67 -22.95 20.90
C GLY A 379 -0.07 -22.48 22.24
N ILE A 380 -0.83 -21.68 22.99
CA ILE A 380 -0.42 -21.20 24.32
C ILE A 380 -1.60 -21.24 25.31
N SER A 381 -1.29 -21.28 26.61
CA SER A 381 -2.29 -21.27 27.69
C SER A 381 -1.91 -20.29 28.81
N LEU A 382 -2.92 -19.65 29.39
CA LEU A 382 -2.84 -18.80 30.59
C LEU A 382 -3.18 -19.54 31.89
N ALA A 383 -3.59 -20.81 31.82
CA ALA A 383 -3.87 -21.63 33.01
C ALA A 383 -2.57 -22.01 33.73
N LYS A 384 -2.49 -21.76 35.03
CA LYS A 384 -1.29 -22.02 35.86
C LYS A 384 -1.24 -23.44 36.42
N ASP A 385 -2.38 -23.91 36.93
CA ASP A 385 -2.53 -25.23 37.53
C ASP A 385 -3.50 -26.03 36.64
N MET A 386 -2.96 -26.84 35.73
CA MET A 386 -3.77 -27.73 34.90
C MET A 386 -4.22 -28.91 35.76
N ASP A 387 -5.42 -28.81 36.34
CA ASP A 387 -6.13 -29.99 36.84
C ASP A 387 -6.26 -31.01 35.68
N SER A 388 -5.88 -32.25 35.95
CA SER A 388 -6.03 -33.42 35.07
C SER A 388 -7.43 -33.60 34.46
N SER A 389 -8.46 -32.94 35.01
CA SER A 389 -9.82 -32.95 34.48
C SER A 389 -10.12 -31.90 33.39
N LEU A 390 -9.21 -30.96 33.12
CA LEU A 390 -9.34 -29.92 32.10
C LEU A 390 -8.82 -30.39 30.72
N PRO A 391 -9.32 -29.83 29.61
CA PRO A 391 -8.79 -30.13 28.27
C PRO A 391 -7.33 -29.66 28.11
N VAL A 392 -6.52 -30.47 27.42
CA VAL A 392 -5.13 -30.12 27.08
C VAL A 392 -5.06 -29.34 25.76
N LEU A 393 -3.91 -28.74 25.44
CA LEU A 393 -3.73 -27.99 24.18
C LEU A 393 -4.07 -28.82 22.94
N ASP A 394 -3.77 -30.12 22.93
CA ASP A 394 -4.11 -31.03 21.83
C ASP A 394 -5.63 -31.19 21.62
N ASP A 395 -6.44 -31.13 22.69
CA ASP A 395 -7.91 -31.13 22.58
C ASP A 395 -8.43 -29.86 21.89
N PHE A 396 -7.71 -28.73 22.03
CA PHE A 396 -8.04 -27.47 21.36
C PHE A 396 -7.54 -27.45 19.91
N HIS A 397 -6.32 -27.97 19.62
CA HIS A 397 -5.79 -28.05 18.25
C HIS A 397 -6.58 -29.01 17.36
N GLN A 398 -7.20 -30.05 17.94
CA GLN A 398 -8.16 -30.90 17.22
C GLN A 398 -9.47 -30.17 16.83
N ALA A 399 -9.72 -28.98 17.38
CA ALA A 399 -11.00 -28.27 17.28
C ALA A 399 -10.91 -26.87 16.66
N PHE A 400 -9.73 -26.24 16.64
CA PHE A 400 -9.53 -24.86 16.21
C PHE A 400 -8.19 -24.68 15.47
N GLU A 401 -8.17 -23.85 14.43
CA GLU A 401 -6.94 -23.56 13.67
C GLU A 401 -5.90 -22.73 14.46
N VAL A 402 -6.29 -22.01 15.51
CA VAL A 402 -5.40 -21.16 16.30
C VAL A 402 -5.75 -21.28 17.77
N VAL A 403 -4.79 -21.64 18.63
CA VAL A 403 -5.04 -21.95 20.04
C VAL A 403 -4.39 -20.95 20.98
N PHE A 404 -5.22 -20.19 21.70
CA PHE A 404 -4.82 -19.39 22.85
C PHE A 404 -5.82 -19.58 23.99
N VAL A 405 -5.48 -20.47 24.94
CA VAL A 405 -6.34 -20.82 26.06
C VAL A 405 -6.26 -19.76 27.18
N ASP A 406 -7.42 -19.40 27.71
CA ASP A 406 -7.61 -18.38 28.73
C ASP A 406 -7.15 -18.82 30.15
N PRO A 407 -7.15 -17.91 31.14
CA PRO A 407 -6.77 -18.25 32.52
C PRO A 407 -7.63 -19.33 33.19
N SER A 408 -8.85 -19.60 32.70
CA SER A 408 -9.70 -20.67 33.22
C SER A 408 -9.36 -22.07 32.69
N GLY A 409 -8.53 -22.17 31.64
CA GLY A 409 -8.21 -23.44 30.98
C GLY A 409 -9.32 -24.00 30.10
N LEU A 410 -10.34 -23.19 29.76
CA LEU A 410 -11.57 -23.66 29.11
C LEU A 410 -11.94 -22.90 27.84
N VAL A 411 -11.55 -21.64 27.71
CA VAL A 411 -11.90 -20.79 26.57
C VAL A 411 -10.71 -20.63 25.65
N ASN A 412 -10.90 -20.92 24.36
CA ASN A 412 -9.97 -20.48 23.33
C ASN A 412 -10.32 -19.04 22.91
N LEU A 413 -9.41 -18.11 23.23
CA LEU A 413 -9.51 -16.69 22.91
C LEU A 413 -9.38 -16.41 21.41
N CYS A 414 -8.83 -17.36 20.65
CA CYS A 414 -8.66 -17.31 19.20
C CYS A 414 -9.63 -18.24 18.45
N ALA A 415 -10.70 -18.74 19.09
CA ALA A 415 -11.58 -19.74 18.49
C ALA A 415 -12.11 -19.37 17.09
N ASP A 416 -12.54 -18.13 16.86
CA ASP A 416 -13.07 -17.70 15.56
C ASP A 416 -11.97 -17.32 14.53
N MET A 417 -10.68 -17.43 14.90
CA MET A 417 -9.53 -17.01 14.09
C MET A 417 -9.03 -18.14 13.21
N THR A 418 -8.83 -17.84 11.93
CA THR A 418 -8.23 -18.78 10.99
C THR A 418 -6.70 -18.69 10.98
N ALA A 419 -6.03 -19.78 10.61
CA ALA A 419 -4.57 -19.84 10.52
C ALA A 419 -4.01 -18.70 9.63
N SER A 420 -4.59 -18.49 8.45
CA SER A 420 -4.24 -17.38 7.53
C SER A 420 -4.35 -16.00 8.17
N LYS A 421 -5.35 -15.76 9.04
CA LYS A 421 -5.46 -14.49 9.76
C LYS A 421 -4.34 -14.34 10.78
N TYR A 422 -3.97 -15.42 11.47
CA TYR A 422 -2.85 -15.42 12.40
C TYR A 422 -1.49 -15.24 11.68
N HIS A 423 -1.26 -15.93 10.56
CA HIS A 423 -0.06 -15.75 9.73
C HIS A 423 0.05 -14.33 9.16
N GLN A 424 -1.08 -13.66 8.86
CA GLN A 424 -1.08 -12.22 8.53
C GLN A 424 -0.59 -11.36 9.71
N VAL A 425 -1.03 -11.64 10.95
CA VAL A 425 -0.55 -10.94 12.16
C VAL A 425 0.94 -11.18 12.39
N GLN A 426 1.41 -12.42 12.26
CA GLN A 426 2.81 -12.81 12.39
C GLN A 426 3.70 -12.13 11.33
N PHE A 427 3.26 -12.09 10.07
CA PHE A 427 3.97 -11.40 8.99
C PHE A 427 4.07 -9.88 9.24
N GLU A 428 2.97 -9.23 9.62
CA GLU A 428 2.99 -7.81 9.97
C GLU A 428 3.87 -7.54 11.19
N ALA A 429 3.91 -8.45 12.17
CA ALA A 429 4.79 -8.34 13.33
C ALA A 429 6.26 -8.48 12.95
N LYS A 430 6.62 -9.47 12.11
CA LYS A 430 7.98 -9.63 11.56
C LYS A 430 8.42 -8.40 10.79
N ARG A 431 7.57 -7.90 9.87
CA ARG A 431 7.86 -6.68 9.10
C ARG A 431 7.97 -5.43 9.99
N SER A 432 7.21 -5.38 11.08
CA SER A 432 7.33 -4.29 12.05
C SER A 432 8.64 -4.34 12.85
N MET A 433 9.17 -5.54 13.14
CA MET A 433 10.52 -5.68 13.74
C MET A 433 11.60 -5.21 12.77
N GLU A 434 11.55 -5.63 11.50
CA GLU A 434 12.48 -5.15 10.45
C GLU A 434 12.49 -3.62 10.34
N ILE A 435 11.32 -2.97 10.42
CA ILE A 435 11.19 -1.50 10.39
C ILE A 435 11.68 -0.82 11.68
N LEU A 436 11.57 -1.47 12.85
CA LEU A 436 12.12 -0.94 14.11
C LEU A 436 13.65 -1.08 14.21
N ASP A 437 14.24 -1.99 13.42
CA ASP A 437 15.68 -2.23 13.39
C ASP A 437 16.40 -1.42 12.28
N ASP A 438 15.65 -0.89 11.31
CA ASP A 438 16.13 0.00 10.25
C ASP A 438 16.21 1.46 10.74
N ARG A 439 17.44 1.98 10.86
CA ARG A 439 17.73 3.36 11.30
C ARG A 439 17.35 4.43 10.28
N MET A 440 17.16 4.06 9.02
CA MET A 440 16.88 4.98 7.91
C MET A 440 15.38 5.25 7.73
N VAL A 441 14.53 4.36 8.24
CA VAL A 441 13.07 4.48 8.20
C VAL A 441 12.58 5.19 9.46
N ASP A 442 11.63 6.11 9.33
CA ASP A 442 10.87 6.61 10.48
C ASP A 442 9.89 5.51 10.93
N GLY A 443 10.39 4.62 11.79
CA GLY A 443 9.60 3.52 12.36
C GLY A 443 8.41 3.99 13.19
N PHE A 444 8.43 5.21 13.77
CA PHE A 444 7.27 5.75 14.46
C PHE A 444 6.16 6.07 13.46
N GLN A 445 6.48 6.86 12.43
CA GLN A 445 5.54 7.24 11.38
C GLN A 445 5.00 6.01 10.64
N ALA A 446 5.89 5.14 10.16
CA ALA A 446 5.53 3.94 9.42
C ALA A 446 4.70 2.93 10.24
N LEU A 447 4.91 2.83 11.56
CA LEU A 447 4.25 1.83 12.40
C LEU A 447 3.03 2.34 13.18
N LEU A 448 2.90 3.63 13.46
CA LEU A 448 1.83 4.15 14.31
C LEU A 448 0.96 5.22 13.65
N MET A 449 1.45 5.88 12.59
CA MET A 449 0.75 6.98 11.93
C MET A 449 0.22 6.62 10.53
N THR A 450 0.97 5.81 9.76
CA THR A 450 0.58 5.39 8.41
C THR A 450 -0.39 4.22 8.42
N ALA A 451 -1.57 4.40 7.82
CA ALA A 451 -2.54 3.33 7.60
C ALA A 451 -2.13 2.42 6.43
N LYS A 452 -2.41 1.12 6.55
CA LYS A 452 -2.01 0.07 5.59
C LYS A 452 -3.25 -0.65 5.02
N PRO A 453 -4.05 0.00 4.15
CA PRO A 453 -5.28 -0.59 3.62
C PRO A 453 -5.01 -1.72 2.62
N MET A 454 -5.97 -2.65 2.52
CA MET A 454 -5.85 -3.89 1.74
C MET A 454 -5.38 -3.68 0.29
N LEU A 455 -5.94 -2.72 -0.46
CA LEU A 455 -5.58 -2.45 -1.85
C LEU A 455 -4.14 -1.94 -2.04
N ARG A 456 -3.52 -1.34 -1.02
CA ARG A 456 -2.11 -0.92 -1.02
C ARG A 456 -1.20 -1.97 -0.38
N ALA A 457 -1.73 -2.85 0.46
CA ALA A 457 -0.99 -3.87 1.18
C ALA A 457 -0.67 -5.13 0.35
N PHE A 458 -1.57 -5.50 -0.56
CA PHE A 458 -1.47 -6.73 -1.37
C PHE A 458 -1.31 -6.42 -2.85
N ASP A 459 -0.61 -7.29 -3.57
CA ASP A 459 -0.26 -7.03 -4.98
C ASP A 459 -1.48 -7.17 -5.87
N HIS A 460 -2.24 -8.26 -5.73
CA HIS A 460 -3.56 -8.45 -6.34
C HIS A 460 -4.63 -8.65 -5.27
N VAL A 461 -5.86 -8.24 -5.58
CA VAL A 461 -7.06 -8.47 -4.77
C VAL A 461 -8.14 -9.09 -5.65
N PHE A 462 -9.00 -9.92 -5.06
CA PHE A 462 -10.21 -10.39 -5.70
C PHE A 462 -11.37 -10.55 -4.71
N HIS A 463 -12.59 -10.55 -5.24
CA HIS A 463 -13.83 -10.54 -4.46
C HIS A 463 -14.73 -11.69 -4.90
N LEU A 464 -15.39 -12.35 -3.94
CA LEU A 464 -16.53 -13.23 -4.20
C LEU A 464 -17.82 -12.40 -4.08
N LYS A 465 -18.43 -12.08 -5.23
CA LYS A 465 -19.61 -11.20 -5.33
C LYS A 465 -20.83 -11.72 -4.56
N HIS A 466 -20.99 -13.04 -4.51
CA HIS A 466 -22.19 -13.70 -4.00
C HIS A 466 -21.82 -14.78 -2.98
N VAL A 467 -21.59 -14.36 -1.73
CA VAL A 467 -21.24 -15.27 -0.63
C VAL A 467 -22.24 -16.41 -0.42
N SER A 468 -23.50 -16.26 -0.84
CA SER A 468 -24.51 -17.34 -0.84
C SER A 468 -24.08 -18.59 -1.63
N LYS A 469 -23.17 -18.48 -2.61
CA LYS A 469 -22.61 -19.62 -3.33
C LYS A 469 -21.81 -20.57 -2.44
N LEU A 470 -21.26 -20.09 -1.32
CA LEU A 470 -20.54 -20.91 -0.33
C LEU A 470 -21.44 -21.98 0.32
N GLN A 471 -22.78 -21.86 0.23
CA GLN A 471 -23.69 -22.94 0.61
C GLN A 471 -23.53 -24.19 -0.27
N GLY A 472 -23.15 -24.02 -1.55
CA GLY A 472 -22.79 -25.13 -2.45
C GLY A 472 -21.48 -25.78 -2.01
N THR A 473 -20.48 -24.96 -1.69
CA THR A 473 -19.18 -25.39 -1.13
C THR A 473 -19.38 -26.27 0.11
N CYS A 474 -20.15 -25.84 1.11
CA CYS A 474 -20.39 -26.65 2.32
C CYS A 474 -21.06 -27.99 2.01
N LYS A 475 -21.97 -28.06 1.03
CA LYS A 475 -22.62 -29.33 0.62
C LYS A 475 -21.63 -30.26 -0.07
N LYS A 476 -20.84 -29.73 -1.01
CA LYS A 476 -19.84 -30.49 -1.78
C LYS A 476 -18.75 -31.07 -0.87
N MET A 477 -18.30 -30.27 0.10
CA MET A 477 -17.29 -30.65 1.10
C MET A 477 -17.87 -31.40 2.32
N GLN A 478 -19.18 -31.71 2.32
CA GLN A 478 -19.88 -32.45 3.39
C GLN A 478 -19.79 -31.80 4.80
N LEU A 479 -19.61 -30.48 4.87
CA LEU A 479 -19.34 -29.70 6.09
C LEU A 479 -20.57 -29.45 6.98
N LEU A 480 -21.39 -30.49 7.21
CA LEU A 480 -22.61 -30.38 8.00
C LEU A 480 -22.33 -30.18 9.50
N ASN A 481 -21.29 -30.83 10.02
CA ASN A 481 -20.95 -30.81 11.44
C ASN A 481 -20.51 -29.39 11.86
N GLU A 482 -19.68 -28.80 11.01
CA GLU A 482 -19.16 -27.44 11.13
C GLU A 482 -20.29 -26.42 10.95
N LEU A 483 -21.24 -26.65 10.02
CA LEU A 483 -22.45 -25.82 9.89
C LEU A 483 -23.33 -25.84 11.14
N MET A 484 -23.44 -26.99 11.82
CA MET A 484 -24.17 -27.10 13.09
C MET A 484 -23.49 -26.31 14.21
N ASP A 485 -22.17 -26.45 14.32
CA ASP A 485 -21.36 -25.78 15.34
C ASP A 485 -21.34 -24.25 15.16
N TRP A 486 -21.11 -23.80 13.93
CA TRP A 486 -21.22 -22.40 13.53
C TRP A 486 -22.68 -21.91 13.39
N GLY A 487 -23.67 -22.66 13.87
CA GLY A 487 -25.07 -22.25 13.95
C GLY A 487 -25.65 -21.72 12.64
N GLY A 488 -25.32 -22.36 11.51
CA GLY A 488 -25.78 -22.02 10.16
C GLY A 488 -24.89 -21.07 9.35
N ASN A 489 -23.79 -20.56 9.91
CA ASN A 489 -22.90 -19.61 9.23
C ASN A 489 -21.96 -20.30 8.23
N TYR A 490 -22.50 -20.61 7.04
CA TYR A 490 -21.77 -21.24 5.94
C TYR A 490 -20.54 -20.44 5.45
N MET A 491 -20.45 -19.14 5.73
CA MET A 491 -19.26 -18.35 5.35
C MET A 491 -18.08 -18.65 6.26
N ALA A 492 -18.32 -18.69 7.57
CA ALA A 492 -17.29 -19.05 8.56
C ALA A 492 -16.79 -20.50 8.35
N VAL A 493 -17.69 -21.41 7.95
CA VAL A 493 -17.37 -22.81 7.67
C VAL A 493 -16.59 -22.99 6.37
N ALA A 494 -16.99 -22.34 5.27
CA ALA A 494 -16.32 -22.52 3.98
C ALA A 494 -14.99 -21.75 3.88
N LEU A 495 -14.79 -20.69 4.67
CA LEU A 495 -13.63 -19.80 4.57
C LEU A 495 -12.28 -20.50 4.84
N PRO A 496 -12.07 -21.26 5.95
CA PRO A 496 -10.82 -21.97 6.19
C PRO A 496 -10.44 -22.90 5.03
N PHE A 497 -11.41 -23.67 4.53
CA PHE A 497 -11.23 -24.54 3.37
C PHE A 497 -10.82 -23.77 2.11
N VAL A 498 -11.53 -22.68 1.78
CA VAL A 498 -11.22 -21.85 0.61
C VAL A 498 -9.82 -21.25 0.72
N VAL A 499 -9.41 -20.77 1.90
CA VAL A 499 -8.08 -20.18 2.08
C VAL A 499 -6.97 -21.23 2.01
N SER A 500 -7.17 -22.39 2.64
CA SER A 500 -6.23 -23.52 2.57
C SER A 500 -6.04 -24.03 1.14
N LEU A 501 -7.14 -24.20 0.39
CA LEU A 501 -7.15 -24.55 -1.03
C LEU A 501 -6.34 -23.56 -1.88
N LEU A 502 -6.53 -22.25 -1.66
CA LEU A 502 -5.81 -21.21 -2.39
C LEU A 502 -4.34 -21.12 -2.00
N ALA A 503 -4.00 -21.27 -0.72
CA ALA A 503 -2.61 -21.30 -0.24
C ALA A 503 -1.86 -22.52 -0.81
N CYS A 504 -2.49 -23.69 -0.82
CA CYS A 504 -1.93 -24.91 -1.40
C CYS A 504 -1.71 -24.76 -2.92
N GLY A 505 -2.69 -24.25 -3.66
CA GLY A 505 -2.61 -24.15 -5.11
C GLY A 505 -1.79 -22.97 -5.65
N LEU A 506 -1.64 -21.89 -4.88
CA LEU A 506 -0.68 -20.83 -5.21
C LEU A 506 0.75 -21.20 -4.77
N ALA A 507 0.88 -22.05 -3.73
CA ALA A 507 2.16 -22.54 -3.23
C ALA A 507 3.21 -21.41 -3.09
N ARG A 508 4.39 -21.57 -3.68
CA ARG A 508 5.49 -20.60 -3.62
C ARG A 508 5.19 -19.24 -4.28
N ARG A 509 4.10 -19.10 -5.05
CA ARG A 509 3.74 -17.87 -5.77
C ARG A 509 3.24 -16.77 -4.84
N ALA A 510 2.66 -17.16 -3.69
CA ALA A 510 2.06 -16.22 -2.75
C ALA A 510 2.68 -16.41 -1.35
N LEU A 511 3.24 -15.33 -0.81
CA LEU A 511 3.74 -15.26 0.57
C LEU A 511 2.60 -15.25 1.60
N LEU A 512 1.45 -14.66 1.23
CA LEU A 512 0.24 -14.65 2.05
C LEU A 512 -1.03 -14.66 1.18
N VAL A 513 -2.05 -15.35 1.67
CA VAL A 513 -3.43 -15.31 1.16
C VAL A 513 -4.39 -14.88 2.28
N PRO A 514 -4.40 -13.59 2.67
CA PRO A 514 -5.33 -13.09 3.67
C PRO A 514 -6.71 -12.85 3.07
N HIS A 515 -7.72 -12.98 3.92
CA HIS A 515 -9.11 -12.70 3.62
C HIS A 515 -9.59 -11.51 4.47
N PHE A 516 -10.61 -10.82 3.98
CA PHE A 516 -11.32 -9.80 4.74
C PHE A 516 -12.83 -10.00 4.58
N LEU A 517 -13.49 -10.25 5.70
CA LEU A 517 -14.94 -10.25 5.83
C LEU A 517 -15.39 -8.82 6.20
N PRO A 518 -16.31 -8.20 5.45
CA PRO A 518 -16.92 -6.94 5.86
C PRO A 518 -17.47 -7.03 7.28
N GLN A 519 -17.26 -5.98 8.07
CA GLN A 519 -17.90 -5.86 9.37
C GLN A 519 -19.41 -5.79 9.16
N ILE A 520 -20.17 -6.67 9.83
CA ILE A 520 -21.64 -6.65 9.73
C ILE A 520 -22.12 -5.31 10.28
N PRO A 521 -22.89 -4.52 9.51
CA PRO A 521 -23.33 -3.19 9.94
C PRO A 521 -24.27 -3.29 11.15
N GLU A 522 -24.19 -2.30 12.03
CA GLU A 522 -25.15 -2.09 13.12
C GLU A 522 -26.55 -1.75 12.56
N TRP A 523 -27.60 -2.43 13.05
CA TRP A 523 -28.95 -2.33 12.50
C TRP A 523 -29.98 -1.76 13.50
N PRO A 524 -31.06 -1.11 13.01
CA PRO A 524 -32.17 -0.65 13.83
C PRO A 524 -32.86 -1.79 14.60
N ILE A 525 -33.48 -1.47 15.75
CA ILE A 525 -34.12 -2.47 16.61
C ILE A 525 -35.42 -3.05 16.04
N ASP A 526 -36.06 -2.32 15.11
CA ASP A 526 -37.28 -2.71 14.38
C ASP A 526 -36.98 -3.51 13.10
N ALA A 527 -35.70 -3.62 12.72
CA ALA A 527 -35.25 -4.39 11.56
C ALA A 527 -34.89 -5.84 11.93
N GLU A 528 -35.14 -6.76 11.01
CA GLU A 528 -34.72 -8.17 11.13
C GLU A 528 -33.18 -8.28 11.18
N PRO A 529 -32.61 -9.26 11.92
CA PRO A 529 -31.18 -9.49 11.98
C PRO A 529 -30.55 -9.75 10.58
N PRO A 530 -29.36 -9.18 10.29
CA PRO A 530 -28.67 -9.41 9.02
C PRO A 530 -28.44 -10.90 8.75
N LYS A 531 -28.86 -11.39 7.58
CA LYS A 531 -28.66 -12.78 7.17
C LYS A 531 -27.25 -12.96 6.61
N HIS A 532 -26.69 -14.16 6.70
CA HIS A 532 -25.35 -14.49 6.17
C HIS A 532 -25.16 -14.09 4.70
N LYS A 533 -26.21 -14.12 3.87
CA LYS A 533 -26.15 -13.73 2.45
C LYS A 533 -26.07 -12.21 2.21
N ASP A 534 -26.38 -11.40 3.21
CA ASP A 534 -26.52 -9.94 3.11
C ASP A 534 -25.30 -9.20 3.72
N VAL A 535 -24.23 -9.93 4.09
CA VAL A 535 -22.99 -9.39 4.70
C VAL A 535 -22.08 -8.68 3.69
N GLY A 536 -22.35 -8.80 2.39
CA GLY A 536 -21.56 -8.20 1.31
C GLY A 536 -20.52 -9.17 0.71
N PRO A 537 -19.64 -8.67 -0.17
CA PRO A 537 -18.64 -9.50 -0.85
C PRO A 537 -17.51 -9.92 0.09
N LEU A 538 -17.07 -11.17 -0.02
CA LEU A 538 -15.87 -11.67 0.68
C LEU A 538 -14.63 -11.33 -0.15
N MET A 539 -13.62 -10.72 0.47
CA MET A 539 -12.42 -10.22 -0.21
C MET A 539 -11.19 -11.05 0.14
N PHE A 540 -10.29 -11.23 -0.83
CA PHE A 540 -9.02 -11.94 -0.68
C PHE A 540 -7.90 -11.09 -1.26
N GLY A 541 -6.80 -10.96 -0.51
CA GLY A 541 -5.56 -10.37 -0.98
C GLY A 541 -4.57 -11.46 -1.35
N LEU A 542 -3.65 -11.15 -2.25
CA LEU A 542 -2.52 -11.99 -2.62
C LEU A 542 -1.26 -11.14 -2.48
N LEU A 543 -0.37 -11.51 -1.56
CA LEU A 543 1.00 -10.98 -1.51
C LEU A 543 1.90 -11.95 -2.28
N PHE A 544 2.59 -11.50 -3.31
CA PHE A 544 3.35 -12.40 -4.17
C PHE A 544 4.81 -12.58 -3.73
N ASP A 545 5.38 -13.73 -4.11
CA ASP A 545 6.82 -13.90 -4.24
C ASP A 545 7.22 -13.57 -5.70
N PRO A 546 7.99 -12.50 -5.95
CA PRO A 546 8.41 -12.10 -7.29
C PRO A 546 9.13 -13.20 -8.09
N GLU A 547 9.82 -14.14 -7.44
CA GLU A 547 10.57 -15.21 -8.10
C GLU A 547 9.64 -16.24 -8.75
N PHE A 548 8.51 -16.57 -8.09
CA PHE A 548 7.62 -17.66 -8.50
C PHE A 548 6.31 -17.21 -9.15
N ALA A 549 5.83 -15.99 -8.85
CA ALA A 549 4.50 -15.53 -9.26
C ALA A 549 4.20 -15.72 -10.76
N ALA A 550 5.16 -15.39 -11.62
CA ALA A 550 5.04 -15.43 -13.07
C ALA A 550 5.41 -16.78 -13.72
N SER A 551 5.69 -17.84 -12.94
CA SER A 551 6.05 -19.16 -13.50
C SER A 551 4.90 -19.77 -14.31
N THR A 552 5.14 -20.19 -15.55
CA THR A 552 4.13 -20.88 -16.38
C THR A 552 3.99 -22.37 -16.09
N LEU A 553 4.88 -22.95 -15.28
CA LEU A 553 4.96 -24.39 -15.03
C LEU A 553 4.94 -24.69 -13.55
N GLU A 554 4.03 -25.57 -13.14
CA GLU A 554 4.02 -26.20 -11.82
C GLU A 554 4.58 -27.62 -11.96
N LYS A 555 5.71 -27.94 -11.30
CA LYS A 555 6.30 -29.29 -11.31
C LYS A 555 5.77 -30.06 -10.10
N GLY A 556 5.01 -31.13 -10.37
CA GLY A 556 4.54 -32.07 -9.38
C GLY A 556 5.55 -33.20 -9.08
N PRO A 557 5.14 -34.21 -8.30
CA PRO A 557 5.95 -35.38 -7.98
C PRO A 557 6.17 -36.29 -9.20
N GLN A 558 7.09 -37.26 -9.06
CA GLN A 558 7.32 -38.29 -10.07
C GLN A 558 6.09 -39.17 -10.28
N ALA A 559 5.83 -39.58 -11.52
CA ALA A 559 4.57 -40.21 -11.94
C ALA A 559 4.23 -41.55 -11.25
N ASP A 560 5.26 -42.22 -10.72
CA ASP A 560 5.24 -43.49 -9.99
C ASP A 560 5.13 -43.31 -8.46
N HIS A 561 5.30 -42.10 -7.93
CA HIS A 561 5.11 -41.81 -6.50
C HIS A 561 3.61 -41.74 -6.15
N PRO A 562 3.18 -42.19 -4.96
CA PRO A 562 1.77 -42.13 -4.54
C PRO A 562 1.19 -40.70 -4.56
N GLU A 563 2.01 -39.70 -4.21
CA GLU A 563 1.66 -38.27 -4.23
C GLU A 563 1.21 -37.76 -5.61
N ALA A 564 1.56 -38.45 -6.71
CA ALA A 564 1.08 -38.11 -8.05
C ALA A 564 -0.43 -38.28 -8.20
N LEU A 565 -1.05 -39.20 -7.43
CA LEU A 565 -2.51 -39.35 -7.41
C LEU A 565 -3.18 -38.14 -6.74
N ASP A 566 -2.60 -37.64 -5.65
CA ASP A 566 -3.09 -36.46 -4.93
C ASP A 566 -2.94 -35.21 -5.80
N PHE A 567 -1.80 -35.05 -6.48
CA PHE A 567 -1.56 -33.96 -7.43
C PHE A 567 -2.56 -33.97 -8.59
N ARG A 568 -2.80 -35.13 -9.22
CA ARG A 568 -3.84 -35.30 -10.26
C ARG A 568 -5.24 -34.97 -9.74
N THR A 569 -5.56 -35.39 -8.53
CA THR A 569 -6.89 -35.14 -7.91
C THR A 569 -7.07 -33.66 -7.59
N PHE A 570 -6.01 -32.99 -7.14
CA PHE A 570 -6.01 -31.56 -6.82
C PHE A 570 -6.14 -30.68 -8.07
N TRP A 571 -5.40 -30.99 -9.15
CA TRP A 571 -5.44 -30.17 -10.37
C TRP A 571 -6.51 -30.61 -11.39
N GLY A 572 -7.01 -31.84 -11.28
CA GLY A 572 -8.01 -32.40 -12.18
C GLY A 572 -7.50 -32.43 -13.63
N GLU A 573 -8.35 -31.97 -14.56
CA GLU A 573 -8.08 -31.92 -16.00
C GLU A 573 -6.86 -31.07 -16.41
N LYS A 574 -6.28 -30.29 -15.47
CA LYS A 574 -5.06 -29.50 -15.70
C LYS A 574 -3.75 -30.25 -15.43
N SER A 575 -3.78 -31.44 -14.82
CA SER A 575 -2.58 -32.28 -14.61
C SER A 575 -2.22 -33.06 -15.88
N GLU A 576 -0.96 -32.95 -16.32
CA GLU A 576 -0.40 -33.71 -17.43
C GLU A 576 0.94 -34.36 -17.06
N LEU A 577 1.25 -35.51 -17.67
CA LEU A 577 2.56 -36.14 -17.54
C LEU A 577 3.59 -35.46 -18.44
N ARG A 578 4.63 -34.89 -17.85
CA ARG A 578 5.66 -34.16 -18.57
C ARG A 578 7.06 -34.73 -18.32
N ARG A 579 7.81 -34.96 -19.40
CA ARG A 579 9.24 -35.27 -19.33
C ARG A 579 10.05 -33.98 -19.22
N PHE A 580 10.91 -33.89 -18.22
CA PHE A 580 11.79 -32.76 -17.96
C PHE A 580 13.19 -32.97 -18.58
N GLN A 581 14.01 -31.92 -18.61
CA GLN A 581 15.37 -31.96 -19.20
C GLN A 581 16.33 -32.88 -18.43
N ASP A 582 16.06 -33.11 -17.14
CA ASP A 582 16.74 -34.08 -16.28
C ASP A 582 16.36 -35.54 -16.60
N GLY A 583 15.45 -35.78 -17.56
CA GLY A 583 14.92 -37.09 -17.93
C GLY A 583 13.79 -37.59 -17.04
N SER A 584 13.48 -36.90 -15.92
CA SER A 584 12.38 -37.27 -15.02
C SER A 584 11.02 -37.11 -15.71
N ILE A 585 10.09 -38.00 -15.37
CA ILE A 585 8.68 -37.92 -15.78
C ILE A 585 7.87 -37.62 -14.52
N CYS A 586 7.34 -36.42 -14.45
CA CYS A 586 6.55 -35.93 -13.32
C CYS A 586 5.15 -35.54 -13.80
N GLU A 587 4.21 -35.51 -12.86
CA GLU A 587 3.00 -34.70 -13.06
C GLU A 587 3.39 -33.22 -13.17
N ALA A 588 2.66 -32.46 -13.97
CA ALA A 588 2.86 -31.04 -14.14
C ALA A 588 1.55 -30.32 -14.49
N VAL A 589 1.50 -29.01 -14.24
CA VAL A 589 0.47 -28.11 -14.75
C VAL A 589 1.12 -27.00 -15.55
N VAL A 590 0.57 -26.73 -16.74
CA VAL A 590 1.02 -25.65 -17.62
C VAL A 590 -0.07 -24.58 -17.71
N TRP A 591 0.33 -23.33 -17.46
CA TRP A 591 -0.53 -22.16 -17.59
C TRP A 591 -0.24 -21.42 -18.90
N GLU A 592 -1.31 -21.10 -19.62
CA GLU A 592 -1.25 -20.43 -20.92
C GLU A 592 -0.99 -18.93 -20.71
N ALA A 593 0.19 -18.46 -21.14
CA ALA A 593 0.61 -17.06 -21.06
C ALA A 593 1.79 -16.75 -22.01
N ASP A 594 1.48 -16.18 -23.18
CA ASP A 594 2.48 -15.79 -24.18
C ASP A 594 3.26 -14.52 -23.78
N THR A 595 2.59 -13.61 -23.09
CA THR A 595 3.11 -12.28 -22.68
C THR A 595 3.37 -12.20 -21.18
N ILE A 596 4.27 -11.30 -20.77
CA ILE A 596 4.58 -11.01 -19.37
C ILE A 596 3.34 -10.50 -18.62
N CYS A 597 2.47 -9.74 -19.29
CA CYS A 597 1.15 -9.34 -18.78
C CYS A 597 0.26 -10.56 -18.43
N GLN A 598 0.13 -11.53 -19.34
CA GLN A 598 -0.61 -12.76 -19.05
C GLN A 598 0.05 -13.60 -17.94
N LYS A 599 1.39 -13.61 -17.86
CA LYS A 599 2.12 -14.33 -16.80
C LYS A 599 1.84 -13.75 -15.40
N ARG A 600 1.71 -12.43 -15.27
CA ARG A 600 1.24 -11.79 -14.03
C ARG A 600 -0.17 -12.23 -13.62
N LEU A 601 -1.01 -12.65 -14.57
CA LEU A 601 -2.39 -13.10 -14.33
C LEU A 601 -2.54 -14.62 -14.15
N ILE A 602 -1.45 -15.40 -14.12
CA ILE A 602 -1.51 -16.83 -13.79
C ILE A 602 -2.18 -17.10 -12.42
N PRO A 603 -1.93 -16.30 -11.35
CA PRO A 603 -2.67 -16.41 -10.10
C PRO A 603 -4.19 -16.24 -10.25
N GLU A 604 -4.69 -15.45 -11.21
CA GLU A 604 -6.12 -15.38 -11.51
C GLU A 604 -6.64 -16.69 -12.11
N GLN A 605 -5.88 -17.28 -13.05
CA GLN A 605 -6.23 -18.57 -13.67
C GLN A 605 -6.30 -19.68 -12.61
N ILE A 606 -5.32 -19.73 -11.68
CA ILE A 606 -5.27 -20.67 -10.55
C ILE A 606 -6.50 -20.50 -9.65
N VAL A 607 -6.78 -19.26 -9.20
CA VAL A 607 -7.94 -18.95 -8.33
C VAL A 607 -9.25 -19.37 -8.99
N ARG A 608 -9.47 -19.01 -10.27
CA ARG A 608 -10.67 -19.38 -11.02
C ARG A 608 -10.84 -20.89 -11.15
N HIS A 609 -9.76 -21.60 -11.48
CA HIS A 609 -9.77 -23.07 -11.64
C HIS A 609 -10.11 -23.78 -10.33
N LEU A 610 -9.39 -23.49 -9.25
CA LEU A 610 -9.54 -24.21 -7.98
C LEU A 610 -10.89 -23.95 -7.30
N LEU A 611 -11.37 -22.71 -7.31
CA LEU A 611 -12.67 -22.39 -6.71
C LEU A 611 -13.85 -23.00 -7.48
N LYS A 612 -13.71 -23.19 -8.80
CA LYS A 612 -14.67 -23.94 -9.62
C LYS A 612 -14.58 -25.45 -9.34
N LEU A 613 -13.38 -26.02 -9.45
CA LEU A 613 -13.14 -27.47 -9.33
C LEU A 613 -13.49 -28.02 -7.95
N HIS A 614 -13.07 -27.34 -6.87
CA HIS A 614 -13.23 -27.85 -5.51
C HIS A 614 -14.37 -27.17 -4.75
N ALA A 615 -14.56 -25.86 -4.88
CA ALA A 615 -15.55 -25.13 -4.10
C ALA A 615 -16.94 -24.95 -4.76
N ASP A 616 -17.12 -25.35 -6.03
CA ASP A 616 -18.36 -25.14 -6.82
C ASP A 616 -18.75 -23.66 -6.99
N ILE A 617 -17.74 -22.78 -6.99
CA ILE A 617 -17.92 -21.33 -7.18
C ILE A 617 -17.72 -21.03 -8.67
N PRO A 618 -18.75 -20.54 -9.40
CA PRO A 618 -18.62 -20.23 -10.81
C PRO A 618 -17.78 -18.97 -11.01
N GLU A 619 -17.03 -18.92 -12.11
CA GLU A 619 -16.13 -17.82 -12.47
C GLU A 619 -16.82 -16.45 -12.55
N SER A 620 -18.12 -16.41 -12.86
CA SER A 620 -18.93 -15.18 -12.86
C SER A 620 -19.17 -14.58 -11.45
N SER A 621 -18.96 -15.36 -10.40
CA SER A 621 -19.01 -14.89 -9.00
C SER A 621 -17.67 -14.35 -8.50
N ILE A 622 -16.59 -14.47 -9.28
CA ILE A 622 -15.25 -13.98 -8.95
C ILE A 622 -15.02 -12.65 -9.67
N CYS A 623 -14.73 -11.59 -8.90
CA CYS A 623 -14.28 -10.31 -9.42
C CYS A 623 -12.79 -10.16 -9.14
N TYR A 624 -11.94 -10.32 -10.15
CA TYR A 624 -10.50 -10.11 -10.00
C TYR A 624 -10.17 -8.65 -10.32
N THR A 625 -9.50 -7.95 -9.40
CA THR A 625 -9.24 -6.50 -9.55
C THR A 625 -7.76 -6.18 -9.71
N GLY A 626 -6.85 -7.17 -9.71
CA GLY A 626 -5.40 -6.98 -9.60
C GLY A 626 -4.67 -6.23 -10.73
N ALA A 627 -5.21 -6.15 -11.95
CA ALA A 627 -4.50 -5.60 -13.11
C ALA A 627 -5.38 -4.76 -14.07
N LEU A 628 -6.47 -4.15 -13.58
CA LEU A 628 -7.44 -3.45 -14.42
C LEU A 628 -6.84 -2.21 -15.11
N LEU A 629 -5.87 -1.55 -14.47
CA LEU A 629 -5.22 -0.35 -15.00
C LEU A 629 -4.26 -0.62 -16.16
N GLU A 630 -3.77 -1.84 -16.33
CA GLU A 630 -2.77 -2.15 -17.38
C GLU A 630 -3.27 -1.86 -18.80
N SER A 631 -4.59 -1.76 -18.99
CA SER A 631 -5.22 -1.37 -20.25
C SER A 631 -4.78 0.00 -20.79
N VAL A 632 -4.37 0.95 -19.94
CA VAL A 632 -3.95 2.31 -20.37
C VAL A 632 -2.51 2.39 -20.88
N ILE A 633 -1.72 1.32 -20.74
CA ILE A 633 -0.33 1.21 -21.23
C ILE A 633 -0.16 0.05 -22.24
N ARG A 634 -1.25 -0.57 -22.69
CA ARG A 634 -1.22 -1.63 -23.71
C ARG A 634 -0.74 -1.11 -25.06
N THR A 635 0.17 -1.85 -25.68
CA THR A 635 0.66 -1.57 -27.04
C THR A 635 -0.16 -2.37 -28.07
N GLY A 636 -0.28 -1.89 -29.32
CA GLY A 636 -0.84 -2.69 -30.43
C GLY A 636 -2.28 -3.19 -30.25
N GLN A 637 -2.69 -4.25 -30.97
CA GLN A 637 -4.01 -4.89 -30.76
C GLN A 637 -3.94 -5.89 -29.58
N GLU A 638 -5.08 -6.46 -29.18
CA GLU A 638 -5.28 -7.21 -27.91
C GLU A 638 -4.25 -8.32 -27.62
N ALA A 639 -3.67 -8.94 -28.65
CA ALA A 639 -2.63 -9.98 -28.54
C ALA A 639 -1.22 -9.42 -28.23
N SER A 640 -1.02 -8.11 -28.24
CA SER A 640 0.24 -7.48 -27.81
C SER A 640 0.17 -7.17 -26.32
N GLY A 641 1.21 -7.55 -25.57
CA GLY A 641 1.28 -7.32 -24.13
C GLY A 641 1.38 -5.85 -23.74
N THR A 642 1.63 -5.62 -22.46
CA THR A 642 1.87 -4.28 -21.92
C THR A 642 3.14 -3.62 -22.45
N GLY A 643 4.01 -4.31 -23.20
CA GLY A 643 5.13 -3.70 -23.94
C GLY A 643 6.53 -4.06 -23.42
N GLU A 644 6.63 -4.81 -22.33
CA GLU A 644 7.89 -5.31 -21.76
C GLU A 644 8.70 -6.13 -22.78
N GLU A 645 8.04 -6.92 -23.63
CA GLU A 645 8.69 -7.66 -24.71
C GLU A 645 9.32 -6.72 -25.76
N ALA A 646 8.67 -5.59 -26.03
CA ALA A 646 9.22 -4.56 -26.94
C ALA A 646 10.42 -3.85 -26.31
N MET A 647 10.40 -3.58 -24.99
CA MET A 647 11.57 -3.05 -24.26
C MET A 647 12.78 -3.99 -24.38
N VAL A 648 12.58 -5.29 -24.14
CA VAL A 648 13.63 -6.31 -24.29
C VAL A 648 14.17 -6.33 -25.73
N SER A 649 13.29 -6.29 -26.73
CA SER A 649 13.70 -6.21 -28.14
C SER A 649 14.53 -4.96 -28.48
N VAL A 650 14.15 -3.80 -27.93
CA VAL A 650 14.92 -2.54 -28.06
C VAL A 650 16.31 -2.68 -27.43
N ILE A 651 16.40 -3.23 -26.22
CA ILE A 651 17.66 -3.42 -25.49
C ILE A 651 18.59 -4.40 -26.22
N CYS A 652 18.08 -5.55 -26.69
CA CYS A 652 18.89 -6.47 -27.48
C CYS A 652 19.41 -5.85 -28.78
N SER A 653 18.62 -4.99 -29.44
CA SER A 653 19.05 -4.26 -30.64
C SER A 653 20.10 -3.19 -30.32
N TYR A 654 19.97 -2.50 -29.18
CA TYR A 654 20.94 -1.55 -28.63
C TYR A 654 22.27 -2.23 -28.29
N ASP A 655 22.27 -3.34 -27.56
CA ASP A 655 23.49 -4.06 -27.15
C ASP A 655 24.31 -4.51 -28.36
N ASP A 656 23.63 -4.97 -29.41
CA ASP A 656 24.26 -5.33 -30.67
C ASP A 656 24.84 -4.12 -31.43
N LEU A 657 24.18 -2.96 -31.40
CA LEU A 657 24.74 -1.71 -31.95
C LEU A 657 25.94 -1.22 -31.12
N SER A 658 25.87 -1.33 -29.80
CA SER A 658 26.95 -0.99 -28.87
C SER A 658 28.21 -1.82 -29.13
N ARG A 659 28.05 -3.15 -29.26
CA ARG A 659 29.16 -4.05 -29.67
C ARG A 659 29.74 -3.68 -31.03
N LYS A 660 28.92 -3.26 -32.00
CA LYS A 660 29.41 -2.80 -33.31
C LYS A 660 30.23 -1.51 -33.19
N LEU A 661 29.72 -0.52 -32.45
CA LEU A 661 30.41 0.76 -32.20
C LEU A 661 31.77 0.59 -31.52
N TRP A 662 31.89 -0.29 -30.52
CA TRP A 662 33.17 -0.62 -29.88
C TRP A 662 34.18 -1.32 -30.80
N ASN A 663 33.71 -2.06 -31.82
CA ASN A 663 34.57 -2.79 -32.74
C ASN A 663 34.82 -2.05 -34.07
N LEU A 664 34.37 -0.80 -34.21
CA LEU A 664 34.64 0.02 -35.39
C LEU A 664 36.15 0.27 -35.53
N LYS A 665 36.69 -0.18 -36.66
CA LYS A 665 38.08 0.11 -37.06
C LYS A 665 38.12 1.41 -37.86
N GLU A 666 39.29 2.03 -37.94
CA GLU A 666 39.57 3.23 -38.77
C GLU A 666 38.90 4.53 -38.30
N LEU A 667 38.35 4.56 -37.07
CA LEU A 667 37.91 5.80 -36.43
C LEU A 667 39.13 6.55 -35.85
N PRO A 668 39.29 7.88 -36.05
CA PRO A 668 40.49 8.62 -35.61
C PRO A 668 40.74 8.65 -34.10
N LEU A 669 39.70 8.41 -33.31
CA LEU A 669 39.76 8.20 -31.87
C LEU A 669 38.88 6.99 -31.55
N THR A 670 39.30 6.13 -30.63
CA THR A 670 38.48 4.96 -30.23
C THR A 670 37.25 5.37 -29.42
N VAL A 671 36.19 4.55 -29.48
CA VAL A 671 34.98 4.73 -28.66
C VAL A 671 35.19 4.06 -27.30
N THR A 672 35.25 4.84 -26.24
CA THR A 672 35.50 4.34 -24.87
C THR A 672 34.23 3.88 -24.16
N ALA A 673 33.10 4.55 -24.40
CA ALA A 673 31.81 4.17 -23.83
C ALA A 673 30.66 4.46 -24.80
N VAL A 674 29.68 3.56 -24.79
CA VAL A 674 28.39 3.72 -25.48
C VAL A 674 27.31 3.65 -24.40
N GLN A 675 26.57 4.74 -24.22
CA GLN A 675 25.63 4.90 -23.12
C GLN A 675 24.24 5.31 -23.62
N GLY A 676 23.27 4.44 -23.43
CA GLY A 676 21.87 4.74 -23.67
C GLY A 676 21.31 5.75 -22.65
N VAL A 677 20.51 6.71 -23.13
CA VAL A 677 19.82 7.69 -22.27
C VAL A 677 18.31 7.75 -22.49
N HIS A 678 17.79 7.04 -23.50
CA HIS A 678 16.37 6.97 -23.79
C HIS A 678 15.61 6.15 -22.71
N PRO A 679 14.40 6.58 -22.26
CA PRO A 679 13.63 5.87 -21.22
C PRO A 679 13.38 4.38 -21.51
N ALA A 680 13.28 4.01 -22.78
CA ALA A 680 13.10 2.61 -23.19
C ALA A 680 14.27 1.69 -22.76
N LEU A 681 15.50 2.21 -22.64
CA LEU A 681 16.68 1.44 -22.24
C LEU A 681 16.74 1.21 -20.72
N ARG A 682 15.91 1.92 -19.95
CA ARG A 682 15.63 1.71 -18.52
C ARG A 682 14.21 1.21 -18.26
N TYR A 683 13.52 0.70 -19.29
CA TYR A 683 12.16 0.13 -19.22
C TYR A 683 11.03 1.09 -18.81
N THR A 684 11.25 2.41 -18.78
CA THR A 684 10.27 3.40 -18.26
C THR A 684 9.59 4.27 -19.32
N ASP A 685 9.79 4.01 -20.61
CA ASP A 685 9.02 4.66 -21.69
C ASP A 685 7.56 4.19 -21.69
N VAL A 686 6.61 5.13 -21.67
CA VAL A 686 5.17 4.83 -21.52
C VAL A 686 4.68 3.88 -22.61
N PHE A 687 5.06 4.14 -23.86
CA PHE A 687 4.75 3.30 -25.00
C PHE A 687 6.06 2.91 -25.71
N PRO A 688 6.63 1.74 -25.41
CA PRO A 688 7.93 1.34 -25.96
C PRO A 688 7.96 1.41 -27.48
N PRO A 689 9.08 1.86 -28.09
CA PRO A 689 9.25 1.81 -29.53
C PRO A 689 9.06 0.38 -30.04
N ILE A 690 8.23 0.25 -31.06
CA ILE A 690 7.95 -1.02 -31.75
C ILE A 690 8.75 -1.01 -33.06
N PRO A 691 9.28 -2.14 -33.54
CA PRO A 691 9.88 -2.21 -34.88
C PRO A 691 8.88 -1.74 -35.96
N MET A 692 9.21 -0.65 -36.65
CA MET A 692 8.39 -0.09 -37.73
C MET A 692 9.15 -0.13 -39.05
N LYS A 693 8.49 -0.59 -40.11
CA LYS A 693 8.98 -0.47 -41.49
C LYS A 693 8.05 0.46 -42.27
N PRO A 694 8.58 1.50 -42.96
CA PRO A 694 7.74 2.48 -43.65
C PRO A 694 7.10 1.91 -44.93
N ILE A 695 5.85 2.28 -45.17
CA ILE A 695 5.09 2.04 -46.39
C ILE A 695 5.40 3.19 -47.37
N TYR A 696 6.13 2.88 -48.44
CA TYR A 696 6.60 3.89 -49.40
C TYR A 696 5.51 4.53 -50.30
N SER A 697 4.25 4.08 -50.21
CA SER A 697 3.10 4.72 -50.88
C SER A 697 2.38 5.74 -50.01
N SER A 698 2.65 5.77 -48.70
CA SER A 698 2.10 6.75 -47.75
C SER A 698 3.01 7.97 -47.56
N HIS A 699 4.10 8.07 -48.32
CA HIS A 699 5.18 9.03 -48.12
C HIS A 699 5.69 9.61 -49.44
N THR A 700 6.08 10.88 -49.41
CA THR A 700 6.80 11.52 -50.53
C THR A 700 8.26 11.02 -50.53
N ARG A 701 8.78 10.59 -51.68
CA ARG A 701 10.10 9.94 -51.78
C ARG A 701 11.16 10.89 -52.33
N MET A 702 12.12 11.30 -51.49
CA MET A 702 13.27 12.10 -51.95
C MET A 702 14.41 11.18 -52.43
N ARG A 703 14.31 10.74 -53.70
CA ARG A 703 15.26 9.79 -54.33
C ARG A 703 16.73 10.23 -54.27
N THR A 704 17.00 11.53 -54.28
CA THR A 704 18.36 12.10 -54.25
C THR A 704 19.10 11.88 -52.93
N LYS A 705 18.39 11.70 -51.81
CA LYS A 705 18.99 11.48 -50.46
C LYS A 705 18.56 10.15 -49.81
N ASN A 706 17.81 9.30 -50.52
CA ASN A 706 17.21 8.06 -50.00
C ASN A 706 16.32 8.26 -48.74
N LEU A 707 15.64 9.40 -48.63
CA LEU A 707 14.77 9.75 -47.50
C LEU A 707 13.28 9.68 -47.86
N LEU A 708 12.45 9.43 -46.86
CA LEU A 708 11.00 9.63 -46.90
C LEU A 708 10.62 10.97 -46.24
N LEU A 709 9.55 11.58 -46.74
CA LEU A 709 8.97 12.82 -46.23
C LEU A 709 7.46 12.62 -45.98
N PRO A 710 6.85 13.40 -45.07
CA PRO A 710 5.39 13.49 -44.93
C PRO A 710 4.70 13.88 -46.26
N SER A 711 3.38 13.70 -46.31
CA SER A 711 2.54 14.04 -47.46
C SER A 711 1.26 14.70 -46.97
N GLU A 712 0.96 15.90 -47.45
CA GLU A 712 -0.16 16.73 -47.02
C GLU A 712 -1.52 16.05 -47.23
N GLU A 713 -1.68 15.30 -48.33
CA GLU A 713 -2.91 14.54 -48.65
C GLU A 713 -3.10 13.25 -47.82
N LYS A 714 -2.28 12.98 -46.81
CA LYS A 714 -2.29 11.72 -46.04
C LYS A 714 -2.31 12.01 -44.54
N PRO A 715 -2.84 11.09 -43.71
CA PRO A 715 -2.70 11.18 -42.26
C PRO A 715 -1.23 11.27 -41.86
N CYS A 716 -0.92 12.02 -40.80
CA CYS A 716 0.45 12.14 -40.29
C CYS A 716 1.07 10.75 -40.07
N PRO A 717 2.33 10.52 -40.54
CA PRO A 717 3.07 9.29 -40.29
C PRO A 717 3.11 8.90 -38.81
N ALA A 718 3.31 7.62 -38.54
CA ALA A 718 3.48 7.14 -37.16
C ALA A 718 4.74 7.75 -36.54
N TYR A 719 4.65 8.11 -35.25
CA TYR A 719 5.79 8.68 -34.54
C TYR A 719 6.90 7.63 -34.38
N ILE A 720 8.07 7.90 -34.97
CA ILE A 720 9.28 7.08 -34.79
C ILE A 720 10.22 7.87 -33.88
N ALA A 721 10.28 7.44 -32.62
CA ALA A 721 11.14 8.01 -31.59
C ALA A 721 12.62 7.66 -31.84
N PRO A 722 13.54 8.64 -31.87
CA PRO A 722 14.97 8.38 -31.93
C PRO A 722 15.51 7.94 -30.55
N LEU A 723 16.01 6.72 -30.47
CA LEU A 723 16.66 6.16 -29.29
C LEU A 723 18.04 6.82 -29.10
N LYS A 724 18.10 7.88 -28.27
CA LYS A 724 19.32 8.65 -28.01
C LYS A 724 20.40 7.82 -27.27
N ILE A 725 21.61 7.83 -27.83
CA ILE A 725 22.82 7.16 -27.34
C ILE A 725 23.96 8.18 -27.31
N ILE A 726 24.72 8.21 -26.21
CA ILE A 726 25.93 8.99 -26.04
C ILE A 726 27.16 8.10 -26.34
N CYS A 727 28.04 8.56 -27.22
CA CYS A 727 29.29 7.90 -27.57
C CYS A 727 30.47 8.73 -27.06
N HIS A 728 31.17 8.25 -26.04
CA HIS A 728 32.39 8.90 -25.55
C HIS A 728 33.59 8.46 -26.39
N MET A 729 34.37 9.45 -26.83
CA MET A 729 35.65 9.23 -27.50
C MET A 729 36.78 9.07 -26.48
N GLU A 730 37.90 8.49 -26.87
CA GLU A 730 39.10 8.48 -26.03
C GLU A 730 39.67 9.89 -25.78
N GLY A 731 40.37 10.05 -24.66
CA GLY A 731 40.97 11.31 -24.27
C GLY A 731 42.13 11.67 -25.20
N SER A 732 42.01 12.79 -25.91
CA SER A 732 43.07 13.33 -26.77
C SER A 732 43.43 14.77 -26.39
N GLY A 733 44.70 15.12 -26.55
CA GLY A 733 45.19 16.50 -26.42
C GLY A 733 44.92 17.37 -27.66
N GLN A 734 44.42 16.78 -28.75
CA GLN A 734 44.14 17.48 -30.01
C GLN A 734 42.73 18.09 -30.10
N TRP A 735 41.89 17.88 -29.09
CA TRP A 735 40.60 18.58 -29.00
C TRP A 735 40.83 20.08 -28.79
N PRO A 736 40.16 20.96 -29.56
CA PRO A 736 40.31 22.41 -29.46
C PRO A 736 39.64 22.95 -28.20
N GLN A 737 40.08 24.14 -27.77
CA GLN A 737 39.48 24.87 -26.64
C GLN A 737 38.31 25.77 -27.06
N ASP A 738 38.13 26.03 -28.36
CA ASP A 738 36.99 26.82 -28.85
C ASP A 738 35.72 25.97 -29.00
N LYS A 739 34.60 26.49 -28.48
CA LYS A 739 33.31 25.80 -28.46
C LYS A 739 32.74 25.51 -29.85
N GLU A 740 32.95 26.39 -30.84
CA GLU A 740 32.45 26.18 -32.20
C GLU A 740 33.34 25.19 -32.98
N ALA A 741 34.64 25.19 -32.72
CA ALA A 741 35.57 24.16 -33.22
C ALA A 741 35.23 22.77 -32.67
N ILE A 742 34.89 22.64 -31.37
CA ILE A 742 34.43 21.37 -30.78
C ILE A 742 33.17 20.86 -31.49
N LYS A 743 32.16 21.72 -31.70
CA LYS A 743 30.93 21.36 -32.43
C LYS A 743 31.23 20.84 -33.85
N ARG A 744 32.13 21.50 -34.59
CA ARG A 744 32.53 21.08 -35.94
C ARG A 744 33.27 19.75 -35.96
N ILE A 745 34.14 19.48 -34.98
CA ILE A 745 34.84 18.19 -34.88
C ILE A 745 33.86 17.07 -34.50
N LYS A 746 32.90 17.34 -33.59
CA LYS A 746 31.82 16.38 -33.30
C LYS A 746 31.04 16.03 -34.56
N ALA A 747 30.63 17.02 -35.36
CA ALA A 747 29.99 16.79 -36.66
C ALA A 747 30.84 15.97 -37.65
N ALA A 748 32.17 16.14 -37.63
CA ALA A 748 33.08 15.31 -38.43
C ALA A 748 33.11 13.84 -37.94
N PHE A 749 33.13 13.60 -36.62
CA PHE A 749 32.97 12.26 -36.07
C PHE A 749 31.59 11.66 -36.39
N HIS A 750 30.51 12.45 -36.38
CA HIS A 750 29.17 12.01 -36.78
C HIS A 750 29.15 11.50 -38.23
N LEU A 751 29.78 12.24 -39.16
CA LEU A 751 29.96 11.82 -40.55
C LEU A 751 30.77 10.53 -40.65
N GLN A 752 31.93 10.44 -39.99
CA GLN A 752 32.80 9.27 -40.03
C GLN A 752 32.11 8.02 -39.45
N LEU A 753 31.36 8.17 -38.36
CA LEU A 753 30.55 7.08 -37.77
C LEU A 753 29.48 6.58 -38.76
N ALA A 754 28.80 7.48 -39.47
CA ALA A 754 27.81 7.11 -40.47
C ALA A 754 28.43 6.30 -41.62
N GLU A 755 29.59 6.73 -42.11
CA GLU A 755 30.32 6.07 -43.19
C GLU A 755 30.82 4.67 -42.77
N LEU A 756 31.50 4.56 -41.62
CA LEU A 756 32.03 3.28 -41.13
C LEU A 756 30.93 2.27 -40.79
N LEU A 757 29.81 2.71 -40.18
CA LEU A 757 28.65 1.83 -39.91
C LEU A 757 27.99 1.34 -41.22
N GLN A 758 27.98 2.16 -42.26
CA GLN A 758 27.47 1.78 -43.58
C GLN A 758 28.44 0.82 -44.30
N GLN A 759 29.75 1.06 -44.24
CA GLN A 759 30.77 0.23 -44.89
C GLN A 759 30.94 -1.12 -44.20
N GLN A 760 31.21 -1.12 -42.89
CA GLN A 760 31.59 -2.32 -42.11
C GLN A 760 30.37 -3.17 -41.70
N HIS A 761 29.19 -2.55 -41.49
CA HIS A 761 28.00 -3.23 -40.97
C HIS A 761 26.73 -3.05 -41.81
N GLN A 762 26.81 -2.38 -42.96
CA GLN A 762 25.70 -2.20 -43.92
C GLN A 762 24.42 -1.59 -43.30
N LEU A 763 24.59 -0.78 -42.24
CA LEU A 763 23.49 -0.05 -41.59
C LEU A 763 23.13 1.22 -42.36
N VAL A 764 21.84 1.56 -42.39
CA VAL A 764 21.37 2.79 -43.07
C VAL A 764 21.50 3.96 -42.09
N CYS A 765 22.40 4.90 -42.38
CA CYS A 765 22.73 6.02 -41.50
C CYS A 765 22.35 7.36 -42.13
N ARG A 766 21.96 8.33 -41.29
CA ARG A 766 21.69 9.73 -41.65
C ARG A 766 22.53 10.65 -40.74
N PRO A 767 23.70 11.12 -41.19
CA PRO A 767 24.48 12.09 -40.43
C PRO A 767 23.82 13.47 -40.44
N ALA A 768 23.94 14.18 -39.32
CA ALA A 768 23.54 15.56 -39.11
C ALA A 768 24.63 16.29 -38.30
N VAL A 769 24.48 17.61 -38.09
CA VAL A 769 25.51 18.44 -37.43
C VAL A 769 25.68 18.10 -35.94
N THR A 770 24.62 17.65 -35.27
CA THR A 770 24.62 17.37 -33.81
C THR A 770 24.60 15.88 -33.46
N HIS A 771 24.32 15.01 -34.43
CA HIS A 771 24.10 13.58 -34.23
C HIS A 771 24.19 12.80 -35.56
N THR A 772 24.28 11.48 -35.47
CA THR A 772 23.99 10.56 -36.60
C THR A 772 22.86 9.63 -36.21
N ASP A 773 21.77 9.63 -36.99
CA ASP A 773 20.70 8.67 -36.80
C ASP A 773 21.01 7.37 -37.57
N VAL A 774 20.80 6.22 -36.94
CA VAL A 774 21.12 4.88 -37.48
C VAL A 774 19.87 4.02 -37.44
N TYR A 775 19.39 3.58 -38.61
CA TYR A 775 18.26 2.67 -38.71
C TYR A 775 18.72 1.21 -38.61
N LYS A 776 18.20 0.48 -37.61
CA LYS A 776 18.57 -0.90 -37.30
C LYS A 776 17.37 -1.65 -36.74
N ASP A 777 17.10 -2.86 -37.24
CA ASP A 777 16.02 -3.77 -36.81
C ASP A 777 14.58 -3.21 -36.81
N GLY A 778 14.34 -2.05 -37.44
CA GLY A 778 13.05 -1.34 -37.38
C GLY A 778 13.00 -0.21 -36.35
N TYR A 779 14.10 0.04 -35.65
CA TYR A 779 14.32 1.16 -34.75
C TYR A 779 15.25 2.20 -35.36
N VAL A 780 15.26 3.41 -34.79
CA VAL A 780 16.22 4.47 -35.12
C VAL A 780 16.98 4.85 -33.85
N PHE A 781 18.30 4.75 -33.90
CA PHE A 781 19.21 5.12 -32.82
C PHE A 781 19.92 6.43 -33.15
N ARG A 782 19.86 7.41 -32.25
CA ARG A 782 20.49 8.73 -32.44
C ARG A 782 21.82 8.78 -31.68
N LEU A 783 22.93 8.68 -32.42
CA LEU A 783 24.29 8.69 -31.88
C LEU A 783 24.78 10.14 -31.69
N GLN A 784 25.08 10.52 -30.46
CA GLN A 784 25.67 11.81 -30.10
C GLN A 784 27.07 11.60 -29.53
N VAL A 785 28.10 12.12 -30.21
CA VAL A 785 29.48 12.15 -29.71
C VAL A 785 29.55 13.07 -28.48
N ALA A 786 30.22 12.62 -27.42
CA ALA A 786 30.48 13.40 -26.22
C ALA A 786 31.99 13.50 -25.94
N TYR A 787 32.41 14.70 -25.52
CA TYR A 787 33.79 14.99 -25.14
C TYR A 787 33.85 15.40 -23.65
N HIS A 788 34.64 14.68 -22.85
CA HIS A 788 34.64 14.78 -21.38
C HIS A 788 35.01 16.17 -20.80
N ARG A 789 35.64 17.05 -21.59
CA ARG A 789 36.03 18.42 -21.16
C ARG A 789 35.12 19.49 -21.74
N GLU A 790 34.23 19.16 -22.67
CA GLU A 790 33.27 20.11 -23.25
C GLU A 790 32.40 20.79 -22.16
N PRO A 791 31.90 20.09 -21.11
CA PRO A 791 31.19 20.77 -20.02
C PRO A 791 32.07 21.76 -19.23
N LEU A 792 33.38 21.48 -19.07
CA LEU A 792 34.31 22.37 -18.36
C LEU A 792 34.63 23.61 -19.20
N ILE A 793 34.86 23.44 -20.51
CA ILE A 793 35.10 24.52 -21.46
C ILE A 793 33.86 25.42 -21.58
N LEU A 794 32.64 24.86 -21.50
CA LEU A 794 31.41 25.65 -21.47
C LEU A 794 31.18 26.42 -20.15
N LYS A 795 31.97 26.15 -19.10
CA LYS A 795 32.01 26.95 -17.87
C LYS A 795 33.00 28.12 -17.94
N GLU A 796 33.85 28.17 -18.97
CA GLU A 796 34.82 29.26 -19.17
C GLU A 796 34.15 30.50 -19.76
N VAL A 797 33.98 31.53 -18.92
CA VAL A 797 33.40 32.82 -19.29
C VAL A 797 34.47 33.90 -19.17
N VAL A 798 34.74 34.61 -20.27
CA VAL A 798 35.61 35.78 -20.27
C VAL A 798 34.79 37.00 -19.85
N THR A 799 35.21 37.70 -18.79
CA THR A 799 34.55 38.92 -18.32
C THR A 799 34.83 40.11 -19.27
N PRO A 800 34.07 41.22 -19.21
CA PRO A 800 34.34 42.42 -20.02
C PRO A 800 35.76 42.98 -19.84
N GLU A 801 36.39 42.73 -18.68
CA GLU A 801 37.75 43.13 -18.33
C GLU A 801 38.83 42.14 -18.84
N GLY A 802 38.43 41.07 -19.53
CA GLY A 802 39.33 40.05 -20.09
C GLY A 802 39.77 38.95 -19.12
N MET A 803 39.19 38.85 -17.92
CA MET A 803 39.50 37.78 -16.99
C MET A 803 38.72 36.50 -17.32
N LEU A 804 39.40 35.35 -17.24
CA LEU A 804 38.79 34.03 -17.34
C LEU A 804 38.14 33.64 -16.00
N LYS A 805 36.83 33.44 -16.00
CA LYS A 805 36.03 33.03 -14.84
C LYS A 805 35.34 31.70 -15.14
N TYR A 806 35.40 30.76 -14.19
CA TYR A 806 34.61 29.53 -14.25
C TYR A 806 33.24 29.76 -13.61
N GLN A 807 32.17 29.55 -14.37
CA GLN A 807 30.79 29.68 -13.91
C GLN A 807 29.87 28.76 -14.73
N ASP A 808 28.94 28.07 -14.07
CA ASP A 808 27.93 27.27 -14.74
C ASP A 808 27.03 28.12 -15.65
N THR A 809 27.09 27.82 -16.95
CA THR A 809 26.19 28.36 -17.99
C THR A 809 24.97 27.46 -18.13
N GLU A 810 23.98 27.86 -18.94
CA GLU A 810 22.86 26.97 -19.26
C GLU A 810 23.34 25.82 -20.17
N GLU A 811 24.17 26.13 -21.16
CA GLU A 811 24.72 25.11 -22.06
C GLU A 811 25.63 24.12 -21.34
N SER A 812 26.43 24.55 -20.34
CA SER A 812 27.25 23.62 -19.56
C SER A 812 26.40 22.68 -18.71
N ARG A 813 25.36 23.20 -18.04
CA ARG A 813 24.46 22.41 -17.17
C ARG A 813 23.66 21.39 -17.98
N GLN A 814 23.10 21.79 -19.11
CA GLN A 814 22.37 20.88 -19.99
C GLN A 814 23.28 19.77 -20.54
N LEU A 815 24.50 20.10 -20.97
CA LEU A 815 25.44 19.09 -21.48
C LEU A 815 25.91 18.12 -20.37
N GLU A 816 26.17 18.62 -19.16
CA GLU A 816 26.53 17.81 -18.00
C GLU A 816 25.39 16.86 -17.59
N LEU A 817 24.14 17.34 -17.59
CA LEU A 817 22.94 16.53 -17.38
C LEU A 817 22.82 15.42 -18.42
N GLU A 818 22.97 15.75 -19.71
CA GLU A 818 22.85 14.78 -20.81
C GLU A 818 23.97 13.73 -20.87
N THR A 819 25.20 14.10 -20.52
CA THR A 819 26.39 13.26 -20.73
C THR A 819 26.93 12.58 -19.48
N LEU A 820 26.54 13.01 -18.27
CA LEU A 820 26.97 12.38 -17.01
C LEU A 820 25.79 11.87 -16.17
N HIS A 821 24.80 12.72 -15.88
CA HIS A 821 23.75 12.38 -14.91
C HIS A 821 22.67 11.46 -15.51
N LEU A 822 22.18 11.74 -16.71
CA LEU A 822 21.16 10.92 -17.37
C LEU A 822 21.64 9.50 -17.74
N PRO A 823 22.90 9.28 -18.19
CA PRO A 823 23.47 7.94 -18.32
C PRO A 823 23.53 7.17 -17.00
N TYR A 824 23.98 7.81 -15.90
CA TYR A 824 24.04 7.19 -14.58
C TYR A 824 22.64 6.82 -14.05
N LEU A 825 21.65 7.71 -14.23
CA LEU A 825 20.27 7.42 -13.87
C LEU A 825 19.73 6.24 -14.70
N THR A 826 20.00 6.22 -16.00
CA THR A 826 19.51 5.16 -16.90
C THR A 826 20.10 3.79 -16.56
N SER A 827 21.41 3.69 -16.28
CA SER A 827 22.00 2.42 -15.84
C SER A 827 21.52 1.97 -14.46
N SER A 828 21.36 2.90 -13.52
CA SER A 828 20.86 2.60 -12.17
C SER A 828 19.42 2.08 -12.18
N LEU A 829 18.53 2.72 -12.94
CA LEU A 829 17.13 2.32 -13.06
C LEU A 829 16.96 1.05 -13.91
N HIS A 830 17.83 0.83 -14.90
CA HIS A 830 17.91 -0.46 -15.59
C HIS A 830 18.25 -1.59 -14.61
N GLY A 831 19.23 -1.37 -13.72
CA GLY A 831 19.56 -2.33 -12.64
C GLY A 831 18.38 -2.58 -11.70
N LEU A 832 17.66 -1.53 -11.31
CA LEU A 832 16.46 -1.64 -10.46
C LEU A 832 15.35 -2.49 -11.11
N GLN A 833 15.14 -2.36 -12.43
CA GLN A 833 14.21 -3.24 -13.16
C GLN A 833 14.62 -4.72 -13.12
N GLN A 834 15.92 -5.05 -13.16
CA GLN A 834 16.37 -6.44 -13.06
C GLN A 834 16.11 -7.04 -11.67
N GLN A 835 16.11 -6.20 -10.63
CA GLN A 835 15.78 -6.59 -9.25
C GLN A 835 14.26 -6.67 -9.02
N HIS A 836 13.49 -5.79 -9.67
CA HIS A 836 12.05 -5.67 -9.50
C HIS A 836 11.32 -5.63 -10.86
N PRO A 837 10.87 -6.78 -11.39
CA PRO A 837 10.33 -6.88 -12.75
C PRO A 837 9.11 -6.01 -13.08
N VAL A 838 8.41 -5.45 -12.09
CA VAL A 838 7.25 -4.56 -12.28
C VAL A 838 7.58 -3.07 -12.15
N PHE A 839 8.83 -2.69 -11.86
CA PHE A 839 9.25 -1.29 -11.72
C PHE A 839 8.92 -0.47 -12.97
N GLY A 840 9.38 -0.91 -14.15
CA GLY A 840 9.15 -0.24 -15.42
C GLY A 840 7.66 -0.04 -15.73
N SER A 841 6.85 -1.09 -15.61
CA SER A 841 5.40 -1.00 -15.84
C SER A 841 4.68 -0.11 -14.80
N THR A 842 5.22 0.02 -13.58
CA THR A 842 4.76 1.00 -12.58
C THR A 842 5.10 2.44 -13.01
N CYS A 843 6.34 2.72 -13.42
CA CYS A 843 6.75 4.02 -13.96
C CYS A 843 5.88 4.43 -15.16
N ARG A 844 5.54 3.47 -16.02
CA ARG A 844 4.73 3.71 -17.22
C ARG A 844 3.29 4.07 -16.88
N LEU A 845 2.67 3.43 -15.88
CA LEU A 845 1.35 3.86 -15.36
C LEU A 845 1.43 5.26 -14.75
N ALA A 846 2.43 5.53 -13.91
CA ALA A 846 2.62 6.83 -13.27
C ALA A 846 2.81 7.97 -14.30
N LYS A 847 3.71 7.79 -15.28
CA LYS A 847 3.91 8.73 -16.39
C LYS A 847 2.68 8.88 -17.27
N ARG A 848 1.96 7.78 -17.59
CA ARG A 848 0.71 7.85 -18.38
C ARG A 848 -0.32 8.72 -17.68
N TRP A 849 -0.46 8.58 -16.35
CA TRP A 849 -1.35 9.40 -15.53
C TRP A 849 -0.92 10.87 -15.49
N VAL A 850 0.36 11.17 -15.21
CA VAL A 850 0.86 12.56 -15.22
C VAL A 850 0.62 13.24 -16.58
N SER A 851 0.86 12.52 -17.68
CA SER A 851 0.61 13.01 -19.03
C SER A 851 -0.88 13.21 -19.32
N ALA A 852 -1.73 12.26 -18.94
CA ALA A 852 -3.17 12.35 -19.17
C ALA A 852 -3.84 13.43 -18.31
N GLN A 853 -3.31 13.71 -17.12
CA GLN A 853 -3.67 14.86 -16.29
C GLN A 853 -3.14 16.22 -16.84
N LEU A 854 -2.54 16.20 -18.04
CA LEU A 854 -1.99 17.32 -18.80
C LEU A 854 -0.77 17.99 -18.13
N LEU A 855 0.01 17.24 -17.35
CA LEU A 855 1.16 17.73 -16.57
C LEU A 855 2.53 17.24 -17.08
N SER A 856 2.61 16.57 -18.24
CA SER A 856 3.85 15.97 -18.78
C SER A 856 5.03 16.95 -18.90
N ASP A 857 4.74 18.22 -19.13
CA ASP A 857 5.77 19.23 -19.39
C ASP A 857 6.16 19.99 -18.11
N SER A 858 5.38 19.81 -17.04
CA SER A 858 5.66 20.40 -15.72
C SER A 858 6.41 19.46 -14.78
N ILE A 859 6.53 18.17 -15.11
CA ILE A 859 7.22 17.15 -14.33
C ILE A 859 8.05 16.31 -15.29
N SER A 860 9.37 16.29 -15.10
CA SER A 860 10.28 15.48 -15.94
C SER A 860 9.99 13.98 -15.81
N GLU A 861 10.27 13.23 -16.87
CA GLU A 861 10.11 11.77 -16.83
C GLU A 861 11.02 11.12 -15.80
N GLU A 862 12.22 11.68 -15.64
CA GLU A 862 13.24 11.29 -14.67
C GLU A 862 12.77 11.56 -13.23
N CYS A 863 12.04 12.64 -12.98
CA CYS A 863 11.38 12.86 -11.69
C CYS A 863 10.36 11.76 -11.39
N VAL A 864 9.47 11.43 -12.34
CA VAL A 864 8.48 10.34 -12.14
C VAL A 864 9.18 8.99 -11.93
N ASP A 865 10.25 8.72 -12.67
CA ASP A 865 11.07 7.51 -12.51
C ASP A 865 11.70 7.42 -11.11
N LEU A 866 12.19 8.54 -10.55
CA LEU A 866 12.74 8.62 -9.19
C LEU A 866 11.68 8.49 -8.09
N LEU A 867 10.50 9.12 -8.29
CA LEU A 867 9.35 8.99 -7.38
C LEU A 867 8.88 7.54 -7.28
N VAL A 868 8.85 6.81 -8.41
CA VAL A 868 8.51 5.38 -8.41
C VAL A 868 9.66 4.55 -7.84
N ALA A 869 10.93 4.85 -8.15
CA ALA A 869 12.08 4.13 -7.59
C ALA A 869 12.11 4.17 -6.06
N PHE A 870 11.71 5.29 -5.45
CA PHE A 870 11.52 5.40 -4.00
C PHE A 870 10.60 4.32 -3.43
N LEU A 871 9.52 3.95 -4.12
CA LEU A 871 8.55 2.93 -3.65
C LEU A 871 9.13 1.51 -3.59
N PHE A 872 10.19 1.24 -4.35
CA PHE A 872 10.89 -0.05 -4.35
C PHE A 872 12.07 -0.06 -3.38
N LEU A 873 12.81 1.05 -3.30
CA LEU A 873 13.98 1.20 -2.43
C LEU A 873 13.62 1.47 -0.96
N HIS A 874 12.53 2.19 -0.71
CA HIS A 874 12.05 2.57 0.62
C HIS A 874 10.56 2.18 0.80
N PRO A 875 10.21 0.88 0.72
CA PRO A 875 8.83 0.42 0.63
C PRO A 875 8.02 0.50 1.94
N ALA A 876 8.63 0.80 3.08
CA ALA A 876 7.98 0.77 4.38
C ALA A 876 6.77 1.74 4.46
N PRO A 877 5.63 1.35 5.08
CA PRO A 877 5.39 0.14 5.88
C PRO A 877 5.02 -1.13 5.06
N PHE A 878 5.12 -1.07 3.74
CA PHE A 878 4.82 -2.17 2.82
C PHE A 878 6.09 -3.00 2.48
N THR A 879 5.89 -4.00 1.62
CA THR A 879 6.93 -4.68 0.82
C THR A 879 7.14 -3.93 -0.50
N PRO A 880 8.24 -4.14 -1.25
CA PRO A 880 8.34 -3.64 -2.63
C PRO A 880 7.12 -4.09 -3.47
N PRO A 881 6.57 -3.25 -4.36
CA PRO A 881 5.46 -3.64 -5.24
C PRO A 881 5.80 -4.87 -6.11
N SER A 882 4.88 -5.84 -6.21
CA SER A 882 4.96 -6.97 -7.14
C SER A 882 3.85 -6.96 -8.21
N SER A 883 2.97 -5.96 -8.20
CA SER A 883 2.07 -5.62 -9.31
C SER A 883 2.22 -4.16 -9.75
N PRO A 884 2.04 -3.81 -11.04
CA PRO A 884 2.05 -2.42 -11.49
C PRO A 884 0.94 -1.57 -10.86
N GLN A 885 -0.21 -2.19 -10.58
CA GLN A 885 -1.37 -1.50 -10.01
C GLN A 885 -1.14 -1.06 -8.56
N VAL A 886 -0.57 -1.92 -7.70
CA VAL A 886 -0.26 -1.53 -6.31
C VAL A 886 0.85 -0.47 -6.27
N GLY A 887 1.82 -0.56 -7.17
CA GLY A 887 2.84 0.47 -7.35
C GLY A 887 2.24 1.82 -7.73
N PHE A 888 1.27 1.85 -8.64
CA PHE A 888 0.56 3.07 -9.03
C PHE A 888 -0.29 3.66 -7.90
N LEU A 889 -1.03 2.83 -7.15
CA LEU A 889 -1.77 3.29 -5.96
C LEU A 889 -0.85 3.95 -4.93
N ARG A 890 0.33 3.36 -4.67
CA ARG A 890 1.32 3.92 -3.75
C ARG A 890 2.03 5.16 -4.30
N PHE A 891 2.16 5.31 -5.62
CA PHE A 891 2.65 6.54 -6.25
C PHE A 891 1.69 7.72 -6.00
N LEU A 892 0.37 7.51 -6.17
CA LEU A 892 -0.62 8.54 -5.85
C LEU A 892 -0.64 8.89 -4.36
N ASP A 893 -0.51 7.88 -3.49
CA ASP A 893 -0.42 8.05 -2.03
C ASP A 893 0.82 8.83 -1.60
N LEU A 894 2.00 8.50 -2.16
CA LEU A 894 3.25 9.25 -1.95
C LEU A 894 3.09 10.71 -2.35
N LEU A 895 2.53 10.98 -3.54
CA LEU A 895 2.27 12.34 -3.97
C LEU A 895 1.34 13.07 -2.99
N ALA A 896 0.19 12.48 -2.65
CA ALA A 896 -0.84 13.11 -1.85
C ALA A 896 -0.48 13.33 -0.37
N THR A 897 0.39 12.48 0.21
CA THR A 897 0.65 12.45 1.66
C THR A 897 2.05 12.87 2.08
N PHE A 898 3.04 12.89 1.18
CA PHE A 898 4.42 13.27 1.53
C PHE A 898 4.52 14.77 1.85
N ASP A 899 5.27 15.10 2.91
CA ASP A 899 5.51 16.48 3.31
C ASP A 899 6.66 17.12 2.51
N TRP A 900 6.34 17.50 1.26
CA TRP A 900 7.22 18.25 0.35
C TRP A 900 7.73 19.58 0.93
N LYS A 901 7.08 20.12 1.96
CA LYS A 901 7.47 21.39 2.57
C LYS A 901 8.63 21.19 3.54
N ASN A 902 8.54 20.22 4.44
CA ASN A 902 9.49 20.07 5.54
C ASN A 902 10.47 18.89 5.39
N ASN A 903 10.30 17.99 4.40
CA ASN A 903 11.17 16.85 4.19
C ASN A 903 11.73 16.76 2.75
N PRO A 904 13.03 16.40 2.57
CA PRO A 904 13.58 16.01 1.28
C PRO A 904 13.23 14.54 0.97
N LEU A 905 12.93 14.23 -0.30
CA LEU A 905 12.81 12.84 -0.73
C LEU A 905 14.20 12.31 -1.10
N ILE A 906 14.70 11.31 -0.37
CA ILE A 906 16.03 10.73 -0.61
C ILE A 906 15.84 9.40 -1.36
N VAL A 907 16.47 9.27 -2.53
CA VAL A 907 16.38 8.07 -3.38
C VAL A 907 17.77 7.44 -3.49
N ASN A 908 18.04 6.43 -2.63
CA ASN A 908 19.37 5.83 -2.49
C ASN A 908 19.69 4.79 -3.59
N LEU A 909 19.85 5.26 -4.83
CA LEU A 909 20.21 4.42 -5.98
C LEU A 909 21.51 3.64 -5.73
N ASN A 910 21.50 2.33 -6.01
CA ASN A 910 22.64 1.42 -5.83
C ASN A 910 23.31 1.47 -4.44
N THR A 911 22.57 1.83 -3.39
CA THR A 911 23.11 2.02 -2.02
C THR A 911 24.30 3.01 -1.96
N GLY A 912 24.32 4.02 -2.84
CA GLY A 912 25.40 4.99 -2.98
C GLY A 912 25.44 6.11 -1.93
N LEU A 913 24.45 6.19 -1.03
CA LEU A 913 24.42 7.09 0.13
C LEU A 913 24.47 6.28 1.43
N THR A 914 25.23 6.79 2.41
CA THR A 914 25.28 6.29 3.78
C THR A 914 24.27 7.01 4.69
N ASP A 915 24.04 6.48 5.89
CA ASP A 915 23.21 7.10 6.93
C ASP A 915 23.69 8.51 7.30
N SER A 916 25.02 8.72 7.28
CA SER A 916 25.65 10.01 7.51
C SER A 916 25.29 11.01 6.41
N ASP A 917 25.42 10.61 5.14
CA ASP A 917 25.07 11.46 3.99
C ASP A 917 23.59 11.86 4.04
N CYS A 918 22.71 10.90 4.37
CA CYS A 918 21.28 11.14 4.44
C CYS A 918 20.89 12.08 5.59
N THR A 919 21.61 12.00 6.71
CA THR A 919 21.47 12.95 7.83
C THR A 919 21.96 14.34 7.44
N GLU A 920 23.08 14.44 6.72
CA GLU A 920 23.61 15.70 6.21
C GLU A 920 22.67 16.36 5.18
N ILE A 921 22.07 15.57 4.28
CA ILE A 921 21.02 16.00 3.33
C ILE A 921 19.84 16.62 4.07
N LYS A 922 19.29 15.96 5.09
CA LYS A 922 18.18 16.49 5.91
C LYS A 922 18.57 17.81 6.59
N ASN A 923 19.75 17.88 7.22
CA ASN A 923 20.21 19.08 7.92
C ASN A 923 20.43 20.28 6.98
N LYS A 924 21.09 20.08 5.84
CA LYS A 924 21.29 21.13 4.82
C LYS A 924 19.99 21.54 4.14
N PHE A 925 19.08 20.60 3.87
CA PHE A 925 17.76 20.90 3.33
C PHE A 925 16.97 21.86 4.24
N VAL A 926 16.91 21.57 5.54
CA VAL A 926 16.24 22.46 6.52
C VAL A 926 16.91 23.84 6.56
N ALA A 927 18.25 23.89 6.63
CA ALA A 927 19.00 25.14 6.67
C ALA A 927 18.85 26.01 5.40
N ALA A 928 18.67 25.40 4.23
CA ALA A 928 18.58 26.08 2.93
C ALA A 928 17.16 26.15 2.34
N ARG A 929 16.12 25.68 3.05
CA ARG A 929 14.80 25.36 2.48
C ARG A 929 14.18 26.45 1.61
N SER A 930 14.35 27.71 1.99
CA SER A 930 13.81 28.89 1.30
C SER A 930 14.43 29.17 -0.09
N ARG A 931 15.54 28.52 -0.42
CA ARG A 931 16.25 28.62 -1.72
C ARG A 931 16.17 27.34 -2.56
N LEU A 932 15.57 26.28 -2.01
CA LEU A 932 15.44 24.99 -2.67
C LEU A 932 14.08 24.86 -3.38
N PRO A 933 13.97 24.04 -4.45
CA PRO A 933 12.73 23.83 -5.17
C PRO A 933 11.57 23.35 -4.27
N VAL A 934 10.34 23.52 -4.73
CA VAL A 934 9.14 23.11 -3.96
C VAL A 934 9.08 21.59 -3.76
N MET A 935 9.50 20.84 -4.77
CA MET A 935 9.76 19.41 -4.71
C MET A 935 11.28 19.21 -4.72
N PHE A 936 11.82 18.53 -3.71
CA PHE A 936 13.25 18.27 -3.58
C PHE A 936 13.50 16.77 -3.47
N ILE A 937 14.12 16.22 -4.51
CA ILE A 937 14.62 14.85 -4.61
C ILE A 937 16.15 14.87 -4.57
N ALA A 938 16.74 14.09 -3.66
CA ALA A 938 18.19 13.86 -3.57
C ALA A 938 18.57 12.44 -4.01
N THR A 939 19.73 12.30 -4.65
CA THR A 939 20.28 11.06 -5.18
C THR A 939 21.79 10.98 -4.93
N PRO A 940 22.46 9.81 -5.07
CA PRO A 940 23.91 9.70 -4.89
C PRO A 940 24.77 10.62 -5.79
N LYS A 941 24.23 11.09 -6.92
CA LYS A 941 24.92 12.01 -7.85
C LYS A 941 24.40 13.44 -7.81
N ASP A 942 23.40 13.73 -6.97
CA ASP A 942 22.90 15.07 -6.71
C ASP A 942 22.24 15.09 -5.33
N GLN A 943 23.02 15.50 -4.33
CA GLN A 943 22.60 15.55 -2.93
C GLN A 943 22.02 16.91 -2.52
N TRP A 944 22.27 17.97 -3.32
CA TRP A 944 22.16 19.36 -2.86
C TRP A 944 21.33 20.28 -3.77
N SER A 945 21.28 20.01 -5.08
CA SER A 945 20.67 20.93 -6.06
C SER A 945 19.25 20.52 -6.45
N SER A 946 18.97 19.21 -6.45
CA SER A 946 17.73 18.61 -6.94
C SER A 946 17.48 18.92 -8.41
N MET A 947 18.48 18.65 -9.25
CA MET A 947 18.54 18.95 -10.68
C MET A 947 17.30 18.51 -11.47
N TRP A 948 16.68 17.40 -11.08
CA TRP A 948 15.51 16.83 -11.76
C TRP A 948 14.21 17.60 -11.49
N THR A 949 14.19 18.43 -10.43
CA THR A 949 13.03 19.22 -9.98
C THR A 949 13.35 20.69 -9.68
N GLN A 950 14.56 21.17 -10.02
CA GLN A 950 15.05 22.52 -9.73
C GLN A 950 14.21 23.61 -10.40
N GLU A 951 13.84 23.40 -11.67
CA GLU A 951 13.06 24.36 -12.47
C GLU A 951 11.55 24.16 -12.37
N ARG A 952 11.12 22.90 -12.18
CA ARG A 952 9.71 22.46 -12.28
C ARG A 952 9.49 21.20 -11.44
N PRO A 953 8.31 21.02 -10.80
CA PRO A 953 7.10 21.83 -10.92
C PRO A 953 7.17 23.16 -10.15
N SER A 954 6.33 24.13 -10.55
CA SER A 954 6.07 25.32 -9.72
C SER A 954 5.23 24.97 -8.50
N ALA A 955 5.14 25.88 -7.52
CA ALA A 955 4.28 25.72 -6.34
C ALA A 955 2.81 25.42 -6.71
N GLN A 956 2.26 26.11 -7.72
CA GLN A 956 0.88 25.92 -8.16
C GLN A 956 0.68 24.56 -8.85
N ILE A 957 1.63 24.13 -9.69
CA ILE A 957 1.54 22.82 -10.35
C ILE A 957 1.71 21.69 -9.33
N LEU A 958 2.62 21.83 -8.37
CA LEU A 958 2.74 20.87 -7.28
C LEU A 958 1.42 20.77 -6.51
N GLN A 959 0.85 21.89 -6.05
CA GLN A 959 -0.44 21.87 -5.34
C GLN A 959 -1.56 21.19 -6.15
N ARG A 960 -1.62 21.44 -7.46
CA ARG A 960 -2.59 20.79 -8.35
C ARG A 960 -2.33 19.28 -8.47
N LEU A 961 -1.07 18.86 -8.57
CA LEU A 961 -0.66 17.44 -8.59
C LEU A 961 -1.09 16.73 -7.30
N LEU A 962 -0.91 17.35 -6.11
CA LEU A 962 -1.32 16.77 -4.82
C LEU A 962 -2.84 16.52 -4.77
N VAL A 963 -3.64 17.50 -5.21
CA VAL A 963 -5.11 17.40 -5.24
C VAL A 963 -5.57 16.32 -6.22
N LEU A 964 -5.02 16.31 -7.44
CA LEU A 964 -5.34 15.29 -8.44
C LEU A 964 -4.95 13.89 -7.97
N ALA A 965 -3.80 13.73 -7.31
CA ALA A 965 -3.36 12.45 -6.77
C ALA A 965 -4.29 11.95 -5.65
N SER A 966 -4.68 12.84 -4.73
CA SER A 966 -5.59 12.51 -3.62
C SER A 966 -6.98 12.08 -4.12
N GLU A 967 -7.58 12.84 -5.04
CA GLU A 967 -8.90 12.51 -5.61
C GLU A 967 -8.84 11.29 -6.53
N SER A 968 -7.75 11.10 -7.29
CA SER A 968 -7.53 9.89 -8.11
C SER A 968 -7.41 8.65 -7.23
N LEU A 969 -6.64 8.71 -6.14
CA LEU A 969 -6.48 7.60 -5.20
C LEU A 969 -7.80 7.26 -4.53
N ARG A 970 -8.50 8.26 -3.98
CA ARG A 970 -9.81 8.10 -3.32
C ARG A 970 -10.82 7.45 -4.27
N THR A 971 -10.99 8.03 -5.46
CA THR A 971 -11.91 7.50 -6.47
C THR A 971 -11.54 6.07 -6.83
N LEU A 972 -10.27 5.81 -7.18
CA LEU A 972 -9.83 4.48 -7.61
C LEU A 972 -9.95 3.42 -6.51
N GLU A 973 -9.64 3.73 -5.25
CA GLU A 973 -9.87 2.81 -4.13
C GLU A 973 -11.37 2.53 -3.96
N GLU A 974 -12.26 3.51 -4.10
CA GLU A 974 -13.72 3.31 -4.10
C GLU A 974 -14.16 2.38 -5.26
N GLN A 975 -13.60 2.53 -6.48
CA GLN A 975 -13.96 1.68 -7.64
C GLN A 975 -13.46 0.24 -7.48
N LEU A 976 -12.21 0.06 -7.03
CA LEU A 976 -11.59 -1.26 -6.88
C LEU A 976 -12.20 -2.07 -5.72
N MET A 977 -12.82 -1.41 -4.73
CA MET A 977 -13.53 -2.07 -3.63
C MET A 977 -14.98 -2.45 -3.94
N ASP A 978 -15.55 -2.02 -5.07
CA ASP A 978 -16.92 -2.34 -5.50
C ASP A 978 -16.94 -3.43 -6.58
N PRO A 979 -17.13 -4.71 -6.22
CA PRO A 979 -17.17 -5.79 -7.18
C PRO A 979 -18.55 -5.96 -7.85
N LEU A 980 -19.56 -5.13 -7.53
CA LEU A 980 -20.93 -5.30 -8.04
C LEU A 980 -21.16 -4.50 -9.32
N HIS A 981 -20.63 -3.28 -9.41
CA HIS A 981 -20.79 -2.43 -10.60
C HIS A 981 -19.57 -2.50 -11.53
N SER A 982 -19.82 -2.43 -12.84
CA SER A 982 -18.76 -2.29 -13.84
C SER A 982 -18.29 -0.84 -13.86
N GLN A 983 -17.24 -0.53 -13.11
CA GLN A 983 -16.71 0.83 -13.00
C GLN A 983 -15.63 1.10 -14.06
N ASP A 984 -15.66 2.30 -14.65
CA ASP A 984 -14.65 2.73 -15.62
C ASP A 984 -13.41 3.28 -14.91
N VAL A 985 -12.46 2.38 -14.63
CA VAL A 985 -11.18 2.70 -13.98
C VAL A 985 -10.30 3.69 -14.77
N LYS A 986 -10.61 3.97 -16.04
CA LYS A 986 -9.91 5.01 -16.81
C LYS A 986 -10.31 6.42 -16.40
N MET A 987 -11.39 6.60 -15.64
CA MET A 987 -11.85 7.91 -15.19
C MET A 987 -10.73 8.71 -14.50
N VAL A 988 -9.89 8.07 -13.68
CA VAL A 988 -8.78 8.74 -12.97
C VAL A 988 -7.63 9.16 -13.88
N PHE A 989 -7.61 8.71 -15.14
CA PHE A 989 -6.70 9.17 -16.19
C PHE A 989 -7.32 10.26 -17.07
N ARG A 990 -8.59 10.64 -16.89
CA ARG A 990 -9.19 11.77 -17.61
C ARG A 990 -8.97 13.07 -16.83
N PRO A 991 -8.46 14.14 -17.46
CA PRO A 991 -8.32 15.42 -16.80
C PRO A 991 -9.70 16.09 -16.67
N PRO A 992 -10.00 16.78 -15.57
CA PRO A 992 -11.11 17.73 -15.56
C PRO A 992 -10.77 18.87 -16.52
N LEU A 993 -11.68 19.19 -17.46
CA LEU A 993 -11.46 20.25 -18.47
C LEU A 993 -12.21 21.55 -18.19
N ASP A 994 -13.05 21.59 -17.14
CA ASP A 994 -14.05 22.66 -16.94
C ASP A 994 -13.50 23.94 -16.29
N PHE A 995 -12.25 23.92 -15.81
CA PHE A 995 -11.57 25.11 -15.25
C PHE A 995 -10.59 25.76 -16.23
N TYR A 996 -10.42 25.21 -17.44
CA TYR A 996 -9.58 25.81 -18.47
C TYR A 996 -10.35 26.88 -19.23
N ASP A 997 -9.67 27.97 -19.59
CA ASP A 997 -10.26 29.14 -20.23
C ASP A 997 -10.56 28.90 -21.71
N VAL A 998 -9.70 28.13 -22.40
CA VAL A 998 -9.81 27.80 -23.83
C VAL A 998 -9.38 26.35 -24.06
N LEU A 999 -10.09 25.64 -24.95
CA LEU A 999 -9.71 24.33 -25.45
C LEU A 999 -9.46 24.39 -26.97
N ILE A 1000 -8.25 24.04 -27.39
CA ILE A 1000 -7.88 23.93 -28.80
C ILE A 1000 -8.06 22.46 -29.21
N HIS A 1001 -9.08 22.18 -30.02
CA HIS A 1001 -9.36 20.83 -30.50
C HIS A 1001 -8.52 20.51 -31.74
N LEU A 1002 -7.86 19.35 -31.73
CA LEU A 1002 -6.94 18.92 -32.78
C LEU A 1002 -7.61 17.96 -33.77
N ASN A 1003 -7.09 17.90 -34.99
CA ASN A 1003 -7.51 16.98 -36.04
C ASN A 1003 -6.87 15.58 -35.82
N PRO A 1004 -7.66 14.52 -35.54
CA PRO A 1004 -7.10 13.19 -35.25
C PRO A 1004 -6.22 12.61 -36.36
N ASN A 1005 -6.42 13.02 -37.63
CA ASN A 1005 -5.54 12.60 -38.72
C ASN A 1005 -4.10 13.07 -38.55
N GLN A 1006 -3.88 14.22 -37.92
CA GLN A 1006 -2.55 14.83 -37.77
C GLN A 1006 -1.84 14.49 -36.45
N ILE A 1007 -2.52 13.85 -35.50
CA ILE A 1007 -1.92 13.40 -34.23
C ILE A 1007 -1.19 12.06 -34.47
N PRO A 1008 0.15 11.99 -34.51
CA PRO A 1008 0.86 10.77 -34.90
C PRO A 1008 0.72 9.65 -33.87
N ARG A 1009 0.56 10.01 -32.59
CA ARG A 1009 0.41 9.14 -31.42
C ARG A 1009 -1.04 8.84 -31.05
N HIS A 1010 -2.03 9.15 -31.89
CA HIS A 1010 -3.47 9.05 -31.57
C HIS A 1010 -3.93 7.71 -30.95
N LEU A 1011 -3.25 6.60 -31.26
CA LEU A 1011 -3.54 5.27 -30.69
C LEU A 1011 -3.03 5.06 -29.24
N GLU A 1012 -2.27 6.01 -28.68
CA GLU A 1012 -1.73 6.01 -27.31
C GLU A 1012 -2.69 6.70 -26.30
N SER A 1013 -3.79 7.26 -26.80
CA SER A 1013 -4.83 7.94 -26.01
C SER A 1013 -5.46 7.02 -24.96
N VAL A 1014 -5.83 7.58 -23.80
CA VAL A 1014 -6.51 6.85 -22.71
C VAL A 1014 -7.77 6.16 -23.22
N ASP A 1015 -8.60 6.92 -23.95
CA ASP A 1015 -9.81 6.46 -24.63
C ASP A 1015 -9.53 6.11 -26.09
N ARG A 1016 -8.64 5.13 -26.25
CA ARG A 1016 -8.16 4.68 -27.55
C ARG A 1016 -9.28 4.43 -28.57
N PRO A 1017 -9.20 5.01 -29.78
CA PRO A 1017 -10.25 4.91 -30.79
C PRO A 1017 -10.38 3.49 -31.36
N LEU A 1018 -11.63 3.05 -31.57
CA LEU A 1018 -11.95 1.75 -32.16
C LEU A 1018 -11.56 1.61 -33.64
N LYS A 1019 -11.43 2.73 -34.36
CA LYS A 1019 -11.01 2.79 -35.77
C LYS A 1019 -9.85 3.77 -35.88
N SER A 1020 -8.84 3.40 -36.68
CA SER A 1020 -7.63 4.21 -36.89
C SER A 1020 -7.28 4.27 -38.37
N PHE A 1021 -6.59 5.33 -38.75
CA PHE A 1021 -6.06 5.54 -40.09
C PHE A 1021 -4.73 4.79 -40.29
N SER A 1022 -4.38 4.49 -41.54
CA SER A 1022 -3.06 3.95 -41.87
C SER A 1022 -2.02 5.07 -41.85
N ARG A 1023 -1.09 5.02 -40.89
CA ARG A 1023 -0.01 6.01 -40.71
C ARG A 1023 1.31 5.61 -41.37
N GLY A 1024 1.22 4.90 -42.49
CA GLY A 1024 2.36 4.62 -43.36
C GLY A 1024 3.43 3.67 -42.79
N VAL A 1025 3.09 2.77 -41.86
CA VAL A 1025 4.02 1.77 -41.30
C VAL A 1025 3.37 0.40 -41.20
N VAL A 1026 4.16 -0.68 -41.34
CA VAL A 1026 3.72 -2.08 -41.14
C VAL A 1026 4.53 -2.74 -40.03
N LYS A 1027 3.88 -3.62 -39.27
CA LYS A 1027 4.54 -4.60 -38.41
C LYS A 1027 4.95 -5.83 -39.25
N ASN A 1028 6.19 -6.29 -39.10
CA ASN A 1028 6.72 -7.56 -39.63
C ASN A 1028 6.45 -7.86 -41.12
N SER A 1029 7.24 -7.25 -42.01
CA SER A 1029 7.31 -7.62 -43.44
C SER A 1029 8.75 -7.91 -43.90
N THR A 1030 8.91 -8.87 -44.81
CA THR A 1030 10.18 -9.42 -45.31
C THR A 1030 10.49 -8.98 -46.74
N ALA A 1031 10.95 -7.72 -46.94
CA ALA A 1031 11.49 -7.28 -48.24
C ALA A 1031 12.52 -6.12 -48.18
N VAL A 1032 13.56 -6.30 -49.01
CA VAL A 1032 14.37 -5.38 -49.84
C VAL A 1032 14.52 -3.87 -49.49
N LYS A 1033 15.80 -3.44 -49.49
CA LYS A 1033 16.36 -2.06 -49.55
C LYS A 1033 15.50 -0.94 -48.92
N ILE A 1034 15.86 -0.60 -47.69
CA ILE A 1034 15.14 0.33 -46.81
C ILE A 1034 15.56 1.79 -47.08
N LEU A 1035 14.60 2.67 -47.37
CA LEU A 1035 14.75 4.12 -47.36
C LEU A 1035 14.63 4.64 -45.92
N PHE A 1036 15.36 5.70 -45.58
CA PHE A 1036 15.33 6.23 -44.22
C PHE A 1036 13.94 6.82 -43.92
N PRO A 1037 13.30 6.45 -42.79
CA PRO A 1037 11.94 6.88 -42.48
C PRO A 1037 11.85 8.35 -42.06
N VAL A 1038 10.62 8.85 -41.91
CA VAL A 1038 10.36 10.08 -41.14
C VAL A 1038 10.59 9.76 -39.67
N VAL A 1039 11.39 10.56 -38.97
CA VAL A 1039 11.82 10.34 -37.57
C VAL A 1039 11.64 11.65 -36.82
N ASP A 1040 11.23 11.58 -35.54
CA ASP A 1040 11.16 12.75 -34.65
C ASP A 1040 10.17 13.83 -35.11
N TYR A 1041 9.13 13.45 -35.85
CA TYR A 1041 8.12 14.36 -36.37
C TYR A 1041 6.80 14.21 -35.60
N ASP A 1042 6.51 15.17 -34.73
CA ASP A 1042 5.21 15.34 -34.06
C ASP A 1042 4.70 16.77 -34.28
N PRO A 1043 3.79 17.00 -35.24
CA PRO A 1043 3.31 18.35 -35.55
C PRO A 1043 2.57 18.99 -34.37
N VAL A 1044 2.01 18.20 -33.44
CA VAL A 1044 1.34 18.74 -32.25
C VAL A 1044 2.37 19.35 -31.29
N GLN A 1045 3.53 18.70 -31.12
CA GLN A 1045 4.61 19.22 -30.29
C GLN A 1045 5.28 20.45 -30.91
N CYS A 1046 5.44 20.48 -32.24
CA CYS A 1046 5.92 21.67 -32.95
C CYS A 1046 4.98 22.86 -32.74
N TYR A 1047 3.69 22.68 -33.00
CA TYR A 1047 2.66 23.71 -32.79
C TYR A 1047 2.57 24.17 -31.32
N LEU A 1048 2.63 23.24 -30.37
CA LEU A 1048 2.63 23.55 -28.93
C LEU A 1048 3.87 24.37 -28.51
N GLN A 1049 5.03 24.15 -29.14
CA GLN A 1049 6.23 24.96 -28.91
C GLN A 1049 6.05 26.37 -29.50
N GLU A 1050 5.55 26.50 -30.72
CA GLU A 1050 5.27 27.81 -31.35
C GLU A 1050 4.26 28.63 -30.55
N LEU A 1051 3.18 28.01 -30.03
CA LEU A 1051 2.24 28.65 -29.11
C LEU A 1051 2.92 29.17 -27.83
N ARG A 1052 3.91 28.45 -27.29
CA ARG A 1052 4.64 28.86 -26.08
C ARG A 1052 5.61 30.00 -26.38
N ASP A 1053 6.33 29.96 -27.49
CA ASP A 1053 7.25 31.01 -27.90
C ASP A 1053 6.49 32.32 -28.27
N ALA A 1054 5.27 32.19 -28.79
CA ALA A 1054 4.38 33.31 -29.08
C ALA A 1054 3.66 33.85 -27.83
N PHE A 1055 3.08 33.00 -26.98
CA PHE A 1055 2.06 33.42 -26.00
C PHE A 1055 2.29 32.99 -24.55
N SER A 1056 3.43 32.37 -24.20
CA SER A 1056 3.70 32.00 -22.80
C SER A 1056 3.72 33.20 -21.84
N ASP A 1057 3.88 34.43 -22.32
CA ASP A 1057 3.73 35.67 -21.54
C ASP A 1057 2.30 35.87 -21.00
N LEU A 1058 1.30 35.37 -21.73
CA LEU A 1058 -0.13 35.59 -21.50
C LEU A 1058 -0.86 34.35 -20.97
N ALA A 1059 -0.41 33.15 -21.38
CA ALA A 1059 -1.10 31.90 -21.15
C ALA A 1059 -0.17 30.76 -20.67
N LEU A 1060 -0.79 29.67 -20.23
CA LEU A 1060 -0.17 28.37 -19.97
C LEU A 1060 -0.87 27.33 -20.85
N PHE A 1061 -0.09 26.48 -21.53
CA PHE A 1061 -0.57 25.47 -22.47
C PHE A 1061 -0.27 24.06 -21.96
N PHE A 1062 -1.29 23.22 -21.90
CA PHE A 1062 -1.26 21.89 -21.31
C PHE A 1062 -1.78 20.85 -22.31
N TYR A 1063 -1.09 19.71 -22.44
CA TYR A 1063 -1.39 18.70 -23.46
C TYR A 1063 -1.01 17.30 -22.98
N ASP A 1064 -1.75 16.26 -23.40
CA ASP A 1064 -1.35 14.87 -23.22
C ASP A 1064 -0.52 14.41 -24.42
N LYS A 1065 0.82 14.39 -24.26
CA LYS A 1065 1.76 14.00 -25.33
C LYS A 1065 1.52 12.61 -25.91
N HIS A 1066 0.77 11.75 -25.21
CA HIS A 1066 0.39 10.41 -25.66
C HIS A 1066 -0.95 10.39 -26.40
N GLY A 1067 -1.05 11.22 -27.44
CA GLY A 1067 -2.16 11.21 -28.39
C GLY A 1067 -3.46 11.84 -27.91
N GLY A 1068 -3.40 12.79 -26.97
CA GLY A 1068 -4.57 13.60 -26.62
C GLY A 1068 -5.10 14.40 -27.81
N GLU A 1069 -6.41 14.68 -27.83
CA GLU A 1069 -7.06 15.42 -28.93
C GLU A 1069 -7.24 16.93 -28.64
N VAL A 1070 -6.84 17.40 -27.46
CA VAL A 1070 -7.08 18.77 -26.98
C VAL A 1070 -5.84 19.36 -26.33
N ILE A 1071 -5.45 20.57 -26.73
CA ILE A 1071 -4.53 21.43 -25.96
C ILE A 1071 -5.40 22.35 -25.09
N ALA A 1072 -5.24 22.26 -23.77
CA ALA A 1072 -5.99 23.07 -22.83
C ALA A 1072 -5.17 24.31 -22.43
N VAL A 1073 -5.80 25.47 -22.41
CA VAL A 1073 -5.17 26.77 -22.18
C VAL A 1073 -5.72 27.40 -20.90
N LEU A 1074 -4.84 27.98 -20.10
CA LEU A 1074 -5.19 28.77 -18.92
C LEU A 1074 -4.51 30.14 -19.00
N TRP A 1075 -5.28 31.22 -18.88
CA TRP A 1075 -4.73 32.57 -18.86
C TRP A 1075 -3.97 32.84 -17.56
N LYS A 1076 -2.94 33.68 -17.66
CA LYS A 1076 -2.20 34.20 -16.49
C LYS A 1076 -2.94 35.45 -15.98
N PRO A 1077 -3.56 35.45 -14.77
CA PRO A 1077 -4.38 36.58 -14.33
C PRO A 1077 -3.63 37.91 -14.24
N LEU A 1078 -2.34 37.88 -13.89
CA LEU A 1078 -1.48 39.07 -13.87
C LEU A 1078 -1.24 39.66 -15.26
N SER A 1079 -1.34 38.86 -16.32
CA SER A 1079 -1.15 39.33 -17.70
C SER A 1079 -2.36 40.13 -18.20
N PHE A 1080 -3.53 39.98 -17.59
CA PHE A 1080 -4.75 40.72 -17.93
C PHE A 1080 -4.85 42.09 -17.25
N GLN A 1081 -4.00 42.38 -16.26
CA GLN A 1081 -3.94 43.72 -15.66
C GLN A 1081 -3.52 44.77 -16.72
N PRO A 1082 -4.20 45.93 -16.79
CA PRO A 1082 -3.78 47.03 -17.66
C PRO A 1082 -2.36 47.49 -17.36
N GLN A 1083 -1.50 47.49 -18.39
CA GLN A 1083 -0.11 47.94 -18.26
C GLN A 1083 0.10 49.28 -19.00
N PRO A 1084 0.98 50.18 -18.55
CA PRO A 1084 1.26 51.41 -19.29
C PRO A 1084 1.81 51.10 -20.68
N PHE A 1085 1.40 51.89 -21.68
CA PHE A 1085 1.84 51.72 -23.07
C PHE A 1085 3.38 51.81 -23.20
N LYS A 1086 3.99 50.72 -23.66
CA LYS A 1086 5.42 50.60 -23.98
C LYS A 1086 5.59 49.67 -25.16
N VAL A 1087 6.59 49.90 -26.02
CA VAL A 1087 6.86 49.08 -27.21
C VAL A 1087 7.10 47.61 -26.87
N SER A 1088 7.73 47.32 -25.73
CA SER A 1088 7.90 45.96 -25.19
C SER A 1088 6.60 45.25 -24.83
N ASN A 1089 5.51 46.00 -24.63
CA ASN A 1089 4.24 45.53 -24.08
C ASN A 1089 3.12 45.53 -25.14
N VAL A 1090 3.46 45.42 -26.43
CA VAL A 1090 2.49 45.41 -27.55
C VAL A 1090 2.18 44.00 -28.05
N LYS A 1091 3.09 43.02 -27.85
CA LYS A 1091 2.91 41.63 -28.30
C LYS A 1091 1.62 41.03 -27.67
N GLY A 1092 0.68 40.60 -28.51
CA GLY A 1092 -0.62 40.04 -28.10
C GLY A 1092 -1.54 41.02 -27.34
N ARG A 1093 -1.30 42.35 -27.42
CA ARG A 1093 -2.05 43.35 -26.65
C ARG A 1093 -2.57 44.47 -27.54
N MET A 1094 -3.77 44.95 -27.24
CA MET A 1094 -4.36 46.15 -27.81
C MET A 1094 -4.21 47.35 -26.87
N VAL A 1095 -4.21 48.55 -27.44
CA VAL A 1095 -4.17 49.81 -26.67
C VAL A 1095 -5.61 50.25 -26.37
N THR A 1096 -5.87 50.62 -25.12
CA THR A 1096 -7.12 51.22 -24.66
C THR A 1096 -6.84 52.42 -23.75
N THR A 1097 -7.85 53.23 -23.47
CA THR A 1097 -7.76 54.38 -22.57
C THR A 1097 -8.46 54.10 -21.25
N LEU A 1098 -7.71 54.15 -20.15
CA LEU A 1098 -8.23 53.99 -18.79
C LEU A 1098 -7.85 55.24 -17.98
N ASN A 1099 -8.83 55.93 -17.40
CA ASN A 1099 -8.62 57.17 -16.63
C ASN A 1099 -7.79 58.25 -17.38
N ASN A 1100 -8.02 58.41 -18.69
CA ASN A 1100 -7.23 59.27 -19.61
C ASN A 1100 -5.76 58.88 -19.83
N GLU A 1101 -5.30 57.72 -19.34
CA GLU A 1101 -3.97 57.17 -19.64
C GLU A 1101 -4.05 56.06 -20.70
N LEU A 1102 -3.01 55.95 -21.55
CA LEU A 1102 -2.88 54.90 -22.56
C LEU A 1102 -2.31 53.63 -21.94
N VAL A 1103 -3.10 52.56 -21.95
CA VAL A 1103 -2.75 51.25 -21.38
C VAL A 1103 -2.90 50.13 -22.39
N CYS A 1104 -2.08 49.09 -22.26
CA CYS A 1104 -2.09 47.86 -23.06
C CYS A 1104 -2.78 46.73 -22.29
N VAL A 1105 -3.78 46.10 -22.92
CA VAL A 1105 -4.54 44.95 -22.40
C VAL A 1105 -4.52 43.80 -23.42
N PRO A 1106 -4.57 42.52 -23.03
CA PRO A 1106 -4.56 41.41 -23.98
C PRO A 1106 -5.70 41.49 -25.00
N ASN A 1107 -5.40 41.29 -26.29
CA ASN A 1107 -6.42 41.23 -27.33
C ASN A 1107 -6.88 39.78 -27.52
N VAL A 1108 -7.84 39.34 -26.68
CA VAL A 1108 -8.24 37.92 -26.62
C VAL A 1108 -8.75 37.41 -27.96
N GLU A 1109 -9.59 38.17 -28.67
CA GLU A 1109 -10.16 37.76 -29.96
C GLU A 1109 -9.07 37.47 -31.00
N ALA A 1110 -8.09 38.38 -31.14
CA ALA A 1110 -6.96 38.17 -32.05
C ALA A 1110 -6.04 37.03 -31.62
N ILE A 1111 -5.84 36.80 -30.31
CA ILE A 1111 -5.04 35.66 -29.83
C ILE A 1111 -5.73 34.32 -30.16
N LEU A 1112 -7.06 34.26 -30.07
CA LEU A 1112 -7.83 33.06 -30.43
C LEU A 1112 -7.78 32.81 -31.95
N GLU A 1113 -7.83 33.86 -32.77
CA GLU A 1113 -7.64 33.78 -34.22
C GLU A 1113 -6.20 33.34 -34.57
N ASP A 1114 -5.18 33.90 -33.91
CA ASP A 1114 -3.78 33.48 -34.06
C ASP A 1114 -3.59 31.99 -33.72
N PHE A 1115 -4.31 31.45 -32.74
CA PHE A 1115 -4.27 30.00 -32.43
C PHE A 1115 -4.79 29.16 -33.61
N GLU A 1116 -5.86 29.60 -34.30
CA GLU A 1116 -6.39 28.90 -35.48
C GLU A 1116 -5.45 29.04 -36.69
N ILE A 1117 -4.90 30.24 -36.93
CA ILE A 1117 -3.98 30.52 -38.05
C ILE A 1117 -2.66 29.74 -37.91
N LEU A 1118 -2.00 29.79 -36.75
CA LEU A 1118 -0.77 29.02 -36.50
C LEU A 1118 -1.01 27.50 -36.59
N GLY A 1119 -2.24 27.07 -36.35
CA GLY A 1119 -2.64 25.67 -36.34
C GLY A 1119 -3.22 25.14 -37.64
N GLU A 1120 -3.15 25.87 -38.76
CA GLU A 1120 -3.89 25.53 -39.98
C GLU A 1120 -3.70 24.05 -40.41
N GLY A 1121 -4.81 23.34 -40.64
CA GLY A 1121 -4.85 21.92 -41.00
C GLY A 1121 -4.63 20.93 -39.84
N LEU A 1122 -3.98 21.36 -38.75
CA LEU A 1122 -3.83 20.61 -37.51
C LEU A 1122 -4.97 20.89 -36.51
N VAL A 1123 -5.34 22.16 -36.33
CA VAL A 1123 -6.43 22.59 -35.45
C VAL A 1123 -7.77 22.38 -36.17
N LYS A 1124 -8.76 21.90 -35.41
CA LYS A 1124 -10.12 21.65 -35.87
C LYS A 1124 -11.07 22.77 -35.45
N SER A 1125 -10.89 23.33 -34.26
CA SER A 1125 -11.68 24.44 -33.70
C SER A 1125 -11.10 24.91 -32.37
N VAL A 1126 -11.19 26.21 -32.07
CA VAL A 1126 -10.87 26.77 -30.75
C VAL A 1126 -12.15 27.09 -29.97
N GLU A 1127 -12.29 26.52 -28.76
CA GLU A 1127 -13.45 26.68 -27.88
C GLU A 1127 -13.08 27.55 -26.67
N ALA A 1128 -13.53 28.81 -26.64
CA ALA A 1128 -13.47 29.65 -25.44
C ALA A 1128 -14.58 29.24 -24.45
N ARG A 1129 -14.21 28.92 -23.19
CA ARG A 1129 -15.14 28.38 -22.17
C ARG A 1129 -15.59 29.38 -21.13
N THR A 1130 -14.78 30.38 -20.85
CA THR A 1130 -15.08 31.46 -19.91
C THR A 1130 -15.32 32.76 -20.67
N GLU A 1131 -16.32 33.54 -20.27
CA GLU A 1131 -16.51 34.93 -20.76
C GLU A 1131 -16.05 35.97 -19.71
N LYS A 1132 -15.51 35.51 -18.57
CA LYS A 1132 -15.15 36.34 -17.41
C LYS A 1132 -13.78 37.02 -17.56
N TRP A 1133 -13.55 37.64 -18.71
CA TRP A 1133 -12.37 38.48 -18.94
C TRP A 1133 -12.62 39.92 -18.44
N THR A 1134 -12.77 40.10 -17.12
CA THR A 1134 -12.80 41.46 -16.55
C THR A 1134 -11.39 42.05 -16.54
N ILE A 1135 -11.14 42.93 -17.52
CA ILE A 1135 -9.99 43.83 -17.65
C ILE A 1135 -10.05 44.93 -16.58
#